data_AF-B2B2A9-F1
#
_entry.id   AF-B2B2A9-F1
#
_cell.length_a   1.000
_cell.length_b   1.000
_cell.length_c   1.000
_cell.angle_alpha   90.00
_cell.angle_beta   90.00
_cell.angle_gamma   90.00
#
_symmetry.space_group_name_H-M   'P 1'
#
loop_
_entity.id
_entity.type
_entity.pdbx_description
1 polymer ?
#
loop_
_entity_poly.entity_id
_entity_poly.type
_entity_poly.pdbx_seq_one_letter_code
_entity_poly.pdbx_strand_id
1 'polypeptide(L)'
;GNPETVSTDFDEADRLYFEATTMETVLDVYEVENSQGVLGAMGGQGPNNIALPLFRAGVKMLGTSPEMIDSAENRYKFSRMLDRIGVDQPTWKELTSFEEAKAFCTKVTYPVLVRPSYVLSGAAMNTVYSEGDLESYLKQATAVSPEHPVVITKYIENAKEIEMDAVAKNGKVVGHFISEHVENAGVHSGDATLVLPPQDLEPTTIQRIEDATRKIADALNITGPLNIQFIAKDNDIKVIECNVRASRSFPFVSKVMGVDLIEMATKAIMDVPFEEYPKIDRTVDSVAVKVPQFSFSRLSGADPVLGVEMASTGEVACFGSDKYEAYLKGLMSTGFKIPKKNILLSLGSYNDKLELLPSVKKLEEMGYTLFATAGTSDFLASHGVKAQYLEVLGKSEQEAQRSEYSLVDHLSNNKIDLYINLPSSNRYRRPASYVSKGYLTRRLAVDYQVPLVTNVKNAKILIEAIARHFELEVGITDYQTSHRTVQLPGLVNIAAYVPGLAVRDSGDLQSVTKASIAAGFSMIRVMPLGEGEGNSITEAKSLKIAQQNSKRGGYCDFNFSVTATSDNADKISLLAGEVGSLFIPFNHMSGKNISKVAAVQAHFDAWPTHKPIITDARTTDLASILLLASLHNRRIHVTAVTTKDDIRLIALCKAKQMNVTCDVSIYSLYLSQDDYPDCSFLPNARDQAALWQHLATIDVFSIGSLPYQLAQKLGKPTDATVGIADALPLLLTSVVEGKLTIEDIMTRLHDKPKEIFELHDQIGTTLEVEVGRTYTVPETGPWSPFAGKVLKGAVQRVTFQDQVACLDGVAVEGPPKGKDMSTHGAMPAIATITSPALKPLSQALSPLPDSRLLASPAPGPFTNKLQQLLSMDSPFRKKHVLSVTSYSRQDLHHLFDVAEEIRNRVDRQGVLDILRGRLLATLFYEPSTRTSASFDAAMQRLGGRTIAITTSTSSVQKGETLHDTLRTLACYADAVVLRHPDENCLEVAPIIPVPIINGGNGSKEHPTQAFLDLFTIREEFGSMKDLTITFVGDLLHGRPVHSLVYLLKHYRANNVKVNLVSPKSLALPKDIYRDLKEAGQILFESESLTPQILESTDVLYVTRVQKERFEDLAEYDRVKNSYRIDQSTLRNTKPSMRVMHPLPRNEEVAEEVDFDQRAAYFRQMKHGLHCRMALLALILS
;
A
#
# COMPACT_ATOMS: atom_id res chain seq x y z
N GLY A 1 17.80 30.59 -17.83
CA GLY A 1 16.97 29.41 -17.52
C GLY A 1 16.17 29.65 -16.25
N ASN A 2 15.22 28.76 -15.93
CA ASN A 2 14.52 28.79 -14.66
C ASN A 2 15.27 27.89 -13.65
N PRO A 3 15.90 28.44 -12.58
CA PRO A 3 16.73 27.67 -11.65
C PRO A 3 15.96 26.67 -10.80
N GLU A 4 14.63 26.76 -10.76
CA GLU A 4 13.78 25.90 -9.93
C GLU A 4 13.37 24.60 -10.65
N THR A 5 13.82 24.40 -11.90
CA THR A 5 13.34 23.30 -12.76
C THR A 5 14.32 22.15 -12.87
N VAL A 6 13.80 20.92 -12.87
CA VAL A 6 14.57 19.70 -13.16
C VAL A 6 15.21 19.76 -14.56
N SER A 7 14.57 20.41 -15.53
CA SER A 7 15.16 20.63 -16.86
C SER A 7 16.45 21.44 -16.89
N THR A 8 16.80 22.12 -15.78
CA THR A 8 18.07 22.84 -15.62
C THR A 8 19.04 22.11 -14.68
N ASP A 9 18.79 20.84 -14.42
CA ASP A 9 19.77 19.94 -13.83
C ASP A 9 20.76 19.48 -14.91
N PHE A 10 22.05 19.44 -14.58
CA PHE A 10 23.10 19.00 -15.50
C PHE A 10 23.07 17.48 -15.73
N ASP A 11 22.37 16.73 -14.88
CA ASP A 11 22.19 15.27 -15.02
C ASP A 11 21.12 14.90 -16.07
N GLU A 12 20.25 15.82 -16.47
CA GLU A 12 19.10 15.55 -17.36
C GLU A 12 19.42 15.78 -18.85
N ALA A 13 20.52 16.46 -19.18
CA ALA A 13 20.90 16.79 -20.54
C ALA A 13 22.41 16.65 -20.76
N ASP A 14 22.82 16.19 -21.94
CA ASP A 14 24.26 16.08 -22.30
C ASP A 14 24.98 17.42 -22.18
N ARG A 15 24.29 18.52 -22.52
CA ARG A 15 24.78 19.89 -22.41
C ARG A 15 23.66 20.83 -22.00
N LEU A 16 23.89 21.59 -20.95
CA LEU A 16 22.94 22.56 -20.42
C LEU A 16 23.42 24.00 -20.65
N TYR A 17 22.58 24.80 -21.30
CA TYR A 17 22.78 26.25 -21.48
C TYR A 17 21.84 27.02 -20.57
N PHE A 18 22.37 27.57 -19.46
CA PHE A 18 21.57 28.33 -18.51
C PHE A 18 21.36 29.78 -18.96
N GLU A 19 20.61 29.95 -20.05
CA GLU A 19 20.46 31.23 -20.75
C GLU A 19 19.00 31.70 -20.87
N ALA A 20 18.80 32.94 -21.30
CA ALA A 20 17.45 33.45 -21.61
C ALA A 20 16.94 32.85 -22.93
N THR A 21 15.67 32.41 -22.96
CA THR A 21 15.06 31.82 -24.16
C THR A 21 14.61 32.93 -25.13
N THR A 22 15.58 33.59 -25.75
CA THR A 22 15.38 34.65 -26.74
C THR A 22 15.85 34.19 -28.12
N MET A 23 15.41 34.89 -29.18
CA MET A 23 15.84 34.57 -30.54
C MET A 23 17.37 34.64 -30.70
N GLU A 24 18.00 35.68 -30.17
CA GLU A 24 19.46 35.90 -30.23
C GLU A 24 20.21 34.73 -29.60
N THR A 25 19.89 34.42 -28.34
CA THR A 25 20.61 33.38 -27.61
C THR A 25 20.39 31.98 -28.18
N VAL A 26 19.18 31.69 -28.69
CA VAL A 26 18.90 30.42 -29.35
C VAL A 26 19.68 30.30 -30.66
N LEU A 27 19.84 31.38 -31.42
CA LEU A 27 20.66 31.40 -32.64
C LEU A 27 22.14 31.18 -32.33
N ASP A 28 22.68 31.87 -31.32
CA ASP A 28 24.08 31.71 -30.92
C ASP A 28 24.38 30.26 -30.53
N VAL A 29 23.52 29.65 -29.72
CA VAL A 29 23.67 28.24 -29.32
C VAL A 29 23.51 27.30 -30.52
N TYR A 30 22.53 27.56 -31.40
CA TYR A 30 22.29 26.75 -32.59
C TYR A 30 23.51 26.70 -33.52
N GLU A 31 24.16 27.85 -33.73
CA GLU A 31 25.36 27.99 -34.55
C GLU A 31 26.58 27.37 -33.89
N VAL A 32 26.81 27.64 -32.60
CA VAL A 32 27.97 27.11 -31.85
C VAL A 32 27.92 25.58 -31.74
N GLU A 33 26.73 25.01 -31.48
CA GLU A 33 26.54 23.56 -31.39
C GLU A 33 26.41 22.87 -32.76
N ASN A 34 26.24 23.63 -33.84
CA ASN A 34 25.86 23.11 -35.15
C ASN A 34 24.67 22.13 -35.04
N SER A 35 23.62 22.58 -34.35
CA SER A 35 22.50 21.75 -33.95
C SER A 35 21.69 21.24 -35.15
N GLN A 36 21.23 19.98 -35.09
CA GLN A 36 20.43 19.39 -36.18
C GLN A 36 19.02 19.98 -36.31
N GLY A 37 18.52 20.63 -35.26
CA GLY A 37 17.23 21.30 -35.24
C GLY A 37 16.85 21.78 -33.84
N VAL A 38 15.77 22.54 -33.76
CA VAL A 38 15.26 23.13 -32.50
C VAL A 38 13.83 22.66 -32.25
N LEU A 39 13.58 22.12 -31.04
CA LEU A 39 12.24 21.72 -30.58
C LEU A 39 11.62 22.85 -29.75
N GLY A 40 10.59 23.52 -30.29
CA GLY A 40 9.89 24.62 -29.60
C GLY A 40 8.59 24.20 -28.89
N ALA A 41 8.02 23.05 -29.22
CA ALA A 41 6.64 22.69 -28.87
C ALA A 41 6.41 22.32 -27.38
N MET A 42 7.45 22.17 -26.57
CA MET A 42 7.36 21.68 -25.19
C MET A 42 7.52 22.77 -24.12
N GLY A 43 8.05 23.94 -24.46
CA GLY A 43 8.43 24.98 -23.48
C GLY A 43 7.39 26.08 -23.29
N GLY A 44 6.12 25.85 -23.66
CA GLY A 44 5.05 26.83 -23.53
C GLY A 44 5.13 27.98 -24.54
N GLN A 45 4.60 29.16 -24.18
CA GLN A 45 4.41 30.27 -25.13
C GLN A 45 5.71 30.95 -25.55
N GLY A 46 6.73 31.00 -24.67
CA GLY A 46 8.00 31.68 -24.95
C GLY A 46 8.69 31.16 -26.21
N PRO A 47 9.03 29.85 -26.27
CA PRO A 47 9.58 29.23 -27.48
C PRO A 47 8.63 29.27 -28.68
N ASN A 48 7.32 29.16 -28.46
CA ASN A 48 6.34 29.18 -29.55
C ASN A 48 6.32 30.53 -30.28
N ASN A 49 6.41 31.63 -29.53
CA ASN A 49 6.43 32.99 -30.09
C ASN A 49 7.66 33.27 -30.97
N ILE A 50 8.81 32.66 -30.66
CA ILE A 50 10.05 32.85 -31.43
C ILE A 50 10.23 31.81 -32.56
N ALA A 51 9.36 30.80 -32.67
CA ALA A 51 9.48 29.73 -33.66
C ALA A 51 9.45 30.25 -35.11
N LEU A 52 8.52 31.14 -35.45
CA LEU A 52 8.41 31.71 -36.80
C LEU A 52 9.57 32.66 -37.13
N PRO A 53 10.01 33.58 -36.24
CA PRO A 53 11.25 34.32 -36.41
C PRO A 53 12.49 33.44 -36.63
N LEU A 54 12.67 32.38 -35.84
CA LEU A 54 13.80 31.44 -35.97
C LEU A 54 13.78 30.72 -37.32
N PHE A 55 12.62 30.24 -37.74
CA PHE A 55 12.45 29.60 -39.05
C PHE A 55 12.81 30.53 -40.21
N ARG A 56 12.40 31.80 -40.14
CA ARG A 56 12.76 32.83 -41.12
C ARG A 56 14.26 33.16 -41.13
N ALA A 57 14.93 32.97 -40.00
CA ALA A 57 16.38 33.11 -39.87
C ALA A 57 17.16 31.87 -40.38
N GLY A 58 16.47 30.83 -40.85
CA GLY A 58 17.08 29.62 -41.42
C GLY A 58 17.28 28.47 -40.43
N VAL A 59 16.79 28.61 -39.18
CA VAL A 59 16.85 27.54 -38.18
C VAL A 59 15.88 26.42 -38.55
N LYS A 60 16.36 25.17 -38.52
CA LYS A 60 15.51 24.00 -38.73
C LYS A 60 14.67 23.73 -37.48
N MET A 61 13.40 24.14 -37.52
CA MET A 61 12.42 23.82 -36.49
C MET A 61 11.92 22.38 -36.63
N LEU A 62 11.88 21.63 -35.54
CA LEU A 62 11.41 20.25 -35.49
C LEU A 62 9.92 20.17 -35.15
N GLY A 63 9.21 19.22 -35.76
CA GLY A 63 7.78 18.97 -35.55
C GLY A 63 6.90 19.78 -36.50
N THR A 64 5.77 20.28 -36.00
CA THR A 64 4.83 21.09 -36.80
C THR A 64 5.51 22.38 -37.30
N SER A 65 5.29 22.70 -38.58
CA SER A 65 5.86 23.91 -39.20
C SER A 65 5.43 25.18 -38.44
N PRO A 66 6.34 26.13 -38.18
CA PRO A 66 6.01 27.41 -37.56
C PRO A 66 4.95 28.23 -38.30
N GLU A 67 4.80 28.04 -39.62
CA GLU A 67 3.72 28.66 -40.40
C GLU A 67 2.34 28.08 -40.04
N MET A 68 2.28 26.79 -39.70
CA MET A 68 1.06 26.13 -39.25
C MET A 68 0.74 26.51 -37.79
N ILE A 69 1.76 26.67 -36.95
CA ILE A 69 1.61 27.21 -35.60
C ILE A 69 0.98 28.62 -35.67
N ASP A 70 1.52 29.51 -36.50
CA ASP A 70 0.96 30.85 -36.74
C ASP A 70 -0.47 30.79 -37.33
N SER A 71 -0.75 29.81 -38.19
CA SER A 71 -2.11 29.62 -38.72
C SER A 71 -3.13 29.20 -37.65
N ALA A 72 -2.70 28.52 -36.59
CA ALA A 72 -3.54 28.14 -35.47
C ALA A 72 -3.70 29.26 -34.43
N GLU A 73 -2.63 29.98 -34.10
CA GLU A 73 -2.66 31.05 -33.09
C GLU A 73 -3.27 32.35 -33.65
N ASN A 74 -3.17 32.61 -34.95
CA ASN A 74 -3.77 33.77 -35.57
C ASN A 74 -5.28 33.57 -35.76
N ARG A 75 -6.09 34.31 -34.98
CA ARG A 75 -7.56 34.19 -34.97
C ARG A 75 -8.22 34.28 -36.35
N TYR A 76 -7.71 35.13 -37.25
CA TYR A 76 -8.24 35.24 -38.62
C TYR A 76 -7.96 34.01 -39.47
N LYS A 77 -6.71 33.55 -39.45
CA LYS A 77 -6.29 32.37 -40.22
C LYS A 77 -7.00 31.13 -39.71
N PHE A 78 -7.04 30.98 -38.39
CA PHE A 78 -7.69 29.87 -37.72
C PHE A 78 -9.20 29.83 -38.02
N SER A 79 -9.90 30.96 -37.86
CA SER A 79 -11.34 31.01 -38.13
C SER A 79 -11.69 30.67 -39.58
N ARG A 80 -10.97 31.21 -40.57
CA ARG A 80 -11.19 30.87 -41.98
C ARG A 80 -10.91 29.40 -42.27
N MET A 81 -9.91 28.83 -41.61
CA MET A 81 -9.60 27.41 -41.71
C MET A 81 -10.76 26.57 -41.17
N LEU A 82 -11.28 26.89 -39.98
CA LEU A 82 -12.43 26.20 -39.38
C LEU A 82 -13.67 26.22 -40.29
N ASP A 83 -13.99 27.38 -40.87
CA ASP A 83 -15.10 27.52 -41.82
C ASP A 83 -14.91 26.62 -43.05
N ARG A 84 -13.67 26.55 -43.59
CA ARG A 84 -13.33 25.72 -44.75
C ARG A 84 -13.47 24.22 -44.46
N ILE A 85 -13.13 23.78 -43.25
CA ILE A 85 -13.19 22.36 -42.86
C ILE A 85 -14.54 21.96 -42.23
N GLY A 86 -15.49 22.91 -42.15
CA GLY A 86 -16.82 22.70 -41.59
C GLY A 86 -16.78 22.36 -40.09
N VAL A 87 -15.94 23.07 -39.33
CA VAL A 87 -15.89 23.00 -37.86
C VAL A 87 -16.42 24.31 -37.29
N ASP A 88 -17.38 24.21 -36.38
CA ASP A 88 -18.11 25.36 -35.84
C ASP A 88 -17.31 26.10 -34.76
N GLN A 89 -17.54 27.41 -34.66
CA GLN A 89 -16.87 28.34 -33.74
C GLN A 89 -17.83 29.43 -33.28
N PRO A 90 -17.63 30.05 -32.11
CA PRO A 90 -18.46 31.16 -31.68
C PRO A 90 -18.37 32.34 -32.65
N THR A 91 -19.51 32.98 -32.93
CA THR A 91 -19.54 34.17 -33.80
C THR A 91 -18.63 35.26 -33.23
N TRP A 92 -17.70 35.76 -34.04
CA TRP A 92 -16.73 36.75 -33.61
C TRP A 92 -16.47 37.80 -34.69
N LYS A 93 -15.94 38.96 -34.30
CA LYS A 93 -15.47 40.00 -35.21
C LYS A 93 -14.40 40.87 -34.56
N GLU A 94 -13.36 41.23 -35.30
CA GLU A 94 -12.44 42.29 -34.91
C GLU A 94 -13.02 43.65 -35.33
N LEU A 95 -12.97 44.62 -34.43
CA LEU A 95 -13.69 45.88 -34.54
C LEU A 95 -12.76 47.01 -34.11
N THR A 96 -12.70 48.06 -34.93
CA THR A 96 -11.83 49.23 -34.72
C THR A 96 -12.57 50.44 -34.17
N SER A 97 -13.90 50.42 -34.16
CA SER A 97 -14.72 51.55 -33.70
C SER A 97 -15.83 51.11 -32.76
N PHE A 98 -16.22 52.02 -31.86
CA PHE A 98 -17.32 51.80 -30.91
C PHE A 98 -18.66 51.51 -31.61
N GLU A 99 -18.97 52.23 -32.69
CA GLU A 99 -20.22 52.04 -33.44
C GLU A 99 -20.31 50.66 -34.10
N GLU A 100 -19.21 50.18 -34.67
CA GLU A 100 -19.17 48.82 -35.24
C GLU A 100 -19.24 47.75 -34.14
N ALA A 101 -18.59 47.99 -32.99
CA ALA A 101 -18.67 47.13 -31.81
C ALA A 101 -20.11 47.02 -31.30
N LYS A 102 -20.81 48.14 -31.18
CA LYS A 102 -22.22 48.20 -30.80
C LYS A 102 -23.10 47.45 -31.81
N ALA A 103 -22.97 47.76 -33.11
CA ALA A 103 -23.75 47.10 -34.16
C ALA A 103 -23.57 45.57 -34.17
N PHE A 104 -22.34 45.10 -33.96
CA PHE A 104 -22.04 43.68 -33.83
C PHE A 104 -22.71 43.07 -32.59
N CYS A 105 -22.55 43.70 -31.42
CA CYS A 105 -23.16 43.25 -30.17
C CYS A 105 -24.70 43.20 -30.24
N THR A 106 -25.34 44.17 -30.90
CA THR A 106 -26.79 44.13 -31.15
C THR A 106 -27.18 42.95 -32.04
N LYS A 107 -26.37 42.64 -33.06
CA LYS A 107 -26.62 41.50 -33.96
C LYS A 107 -26.47 40.15 -33.26
N VAL A 108 -25.41 39.94 -32.47
CA VAL A 108 -25.14 38.65 -31.81
C VAL A 108 -25.82 38.51 -30.45
N THR A 109 -26.41 39.59 -29.93
CA THR A 109 -26.99 39.74 -28.59
C THR A 109 -26.01 39.55 -27.43
N TYR A 110 -26.19 40.32 -26.37
CA TYR A 110 -25.43 40.14 -25.13
C TYR A 110 -25.79 38.80 -24.44
N PRO A 111 -24.90 38.25 -23.59
CA PRO A 111 -23.54 38.72 -23.31
C PRO A 111 -22.54 38.40 -24.43
N VAL A 112 -21.45 39.18 -24.45
CA VAL A 112 -20.29 39.02 -25.35
C VAL A 112 -19.00 39.03 -24.55
N LEU A 113 -17.95 38.45 -25.10
CA LEU A 113 -16.59 38.48 -24.56
C LEU A 113 -15.74 39.43 -25.40
N VAL A 114 -15.12 40.42 -24.74
CA VAL A 114 -14.28 41.43 -25.38
C VAL A 114 -12.83 41.17 -25.01
N ARG A 115 -11.97 41.08 -26.02
CA ARG A 115 -10.52 40.86 -25.90
C ARG A 115 -9.76 41.98 -26.64
N PRO A 116 -8.83 42.68 -25.98
CA PRO A 116 -7.92 43.58 -26.67
C PRO A 116 -6.99 42.83 -27.63
N SER A 117 -6.78 43.34 -28.84
CA SER A 117 -5.96 42.66 -29.87
C SER A 117 -4.47 42.52 -29.53
N TYR A 118 -3.93 43.41 -28.69
CA TYR A 118 -2.51 43.44 -28.34
C TYR A 118 -2.09 42.43 -27.26
N VAL A 119 -3.03 41.67 -26.70
CA VAL A 119 -2.75 40.70 -25.62
C VAL A 119 -2.96 39.27 -26.10
N LEU A 120 -1.88 38.49 -26.10
CA LEU A 120 -1.88 37.07 -26.50
C LEU A 120 -2.39 36.13 -25.40
N SER A 121 -2.21 36.48 -24.12
CA SER A 121 -2.42 35.57 -22.97
C SER A 121 -3.74 35.76 -22.22
N GLY A 122 -4.76 36.33 -22.85
CA GLY A 122 -6.07 36.55 -22.22
C GLY A 122 -6.14 37.66 -21.15
N ALA A 123 -5.02 38.32 -20.83
CA ALA A 123 -5.03 39.47 -19.92
C ALA A 123 -5.89 40.62 -20.49
N ALA A 124 -6.64 41.27 -19.61
CA ALA A 124 -7.68 42.26 -19.87
C ALA A 124 -8.94 41.75 -20.60
N MET A 125 -9.17 40.43 -20.72
CA MET A 125 -10.44 39.89 -21.24
C MET A 125 -11.61 40.16 -20.29
N ASN A 126 -12.77 40.53 -20.84
CA ASN A 126 -13.96 40.82 -20.02
C ASN A 126 -15.26 40.33 -20.66
N THR A 127 -16.19 39.86 -19.83
CA THR A 127 -17.57 39.57 -20.23
C THR A 127 -18.43 40.83 -20.08
N VAL A 128 -19.15 41.16 -21.14
CA VAL A 128 -19.97 42.37 -21.26
C VAL A 128 -21.42 41.94 -21.43
N TYR A 129 -22.30 42.44 -20.57
CA TYR A 129 -23.71 42.01 -20.48
C TYR A 129 -24.69 43.05 -21.01
N SER A 130 -24.25 44.29 -21.24
CA SER A 130 -25.09 45.37 -21.74
C SER A 130 -24.30 46.36 -22.60
N GLU A 131 -25.02 47.22 -23.32
CA GLU A 131 -24.42 48.30 -24.11
C GLU A 131 -23.66 49.31 -23.23
N GLY A 132 -24.22 49.67 -22.07
CA GLY A 132 -23.55 50.58 -21.13
C GLY A 132 -22.24 50.00 -20.58
N ASP A 133 -22.20 48.68 -20.34
CA ASP A 133 -20.97 47.99 -19.94
C ASP A 133 -19.92 48.01 -21.06
N LEU A 134 -20.35 47.83 -22.31
CA LEU A 134 -19.48 47.88 -23.48
C LEU A 134 -18.84 49.27 -23.62
N GLU A 135 -19.62 50.33 -23.47
CA GLU A 135 -19.15 51.71 -23.55
C GLU A 135 -18.15 52.03 -22.42
N SER A 136 -18.46 51.63 -21.19
CA SER A 136 -17.57 51.80 -20.04
C SER A 136 -16.24 51.07 -20.23
N TYR A 137 -16.29 49.82 -20.69
CA TYR A 137 -15.10 49.01 -20.95
C TYR A 137 -14.23 49.60 -22.07
N LEU A 138 -14.84 49.98 -23.20
CA LEU A 138 -14.10 50.54 -24.32
C LEU A 138 -13.50 51.92 -24.00
N LYS A 139 -14.18 52.76 -23.19
CA LYS A 139 -13.60 54.02 -22.67
C LYS A 139 -12.40 53.80 -21.76
N GLN A 140 -12.44 52.75 -20.93
CA GLN A 140 -11.29 52.37 -20.10
C GLN A 140 -10.14 51.83 -20.95
N ALA A 141 -10.43 50.98 -21.95
CA ALA A 141 -9.42 50.41 -22.84
C ALA A 141 -8.74 51.46 -23.74
N THR A 142 -9.51 52.41 -24.29
CA THR A 142 -8.98 53.52 -25.11
C THR A 142 -8.11 54.50 -24.33
N ALA A 143 -8.30 54.63 -23.01
CA ALA A 143 -7.41 55.40 -22.14
C ALA A 143 -6.03 54.75 -21.92
N VAL A 144 -5.91 53.45 -22.17
CA VAL A 144 -4.66 52.66 -22.01
C VAL A 144 -3.91 52.53 -23.33
N SER A 145 -4.63 52.42 -24.47
CA SER A 145 -4.03 52.52 -25.81
C SER A 145 -5.07 52.93 -26.87
N PRO A 146 -4.92 54.10 -27.52
CA PRO A 146 -5.93 54.63 -28.45
C PRO A 146 -5.90 54.04 -29.88
N GLU A 147 -4.90 53.22 -30.25
CA GLU A 147 -4.64 52.83 -31.65
C GLU A 147 -4.90 51.35 -32.01
N HIS A 148 -5.56 50.56 -31.16
CA HIS A 148 -5.71 49.11 -31.42
C HIS A 148 -7.15 48.57 -31.50
N PRO A 149 -7.42 47.62 -32.42
CA PRO A 149 -8.71 46.95 -32.55
C PRO A 149 -9.05 46.07 -31.34
N VAL A 150 -10.34 45.80 -31.13
CA VAL A 150 -10.85 44.84 -30.15
C VAL A 150 -11.50 43.65 -30.85
N VAL A 151 -11.27 42.45 -30.32
CA VAL A 151 -11.93 41.22 -30.77
C VAL A 151 -13.13 40.96 -29.89
N ILE A 152 -14.34 40.96 -30.47
CA ILE A 152 -15.58 40.64 -29.75
C ILE A 152 -16.08 39.27 -30.20
N THR A 153 -16.34 38.38 -29.26
CA THR A 153 -16.87 37.03 -29.49
C THR A 153 -18.19 36.84 -28.73
N LYS A 154 -19.15 36.10 -29.30
CA LYS A 154 -20.38 35.73 -28.59
C LYS A 154 -20.05 34.85 -27.38
N TYR A 155 -20.46 35.28 -26.20
CA TYR A 155 -20.35 34.48 -24.98
C TYR A 155 -21.56 33.55 -24.86
N ILE A 156 -21.30 32.26 -24.62
CA ILE A 156 -22.33 31.22 -24.53
C ILE A 156 -22.51 30.87 -23.06
N GLU A 157 -23.61 31.34 -22.47
CA GLU A 157 -23.90 31.08 -21.07
C GLU A 157 -24.31 29.62 -20.83
N ASN A 158 -23.95 29.12 -19.64
CA ASN A 158 -24.28 27.78 -19.16
C ASN A 158 -23.83 26.66 -20.10
N ALA A 159 -22.70 26.84 -20.77
CA ALA A 159 -22.07 25.81 -21.56
C ALA A 159 -20.88 25.20 -20.81
N LYS A 160 -20.64 23.92 -21.04
CA LYS A 160 -19.50 23.20 -20.47
C LYS A 160 -18.26 23.44 -21.33
N GLU A 161 -17.12 23.63 -20.70
CA GLU A 161 -15.83 23.71 -21.38
C GLU A 161 -15.14 22.34 -21.33
N ILE A 162 -14.44 21.99 -22.42
CA ILE A 162 -13.82 20.68 -22.62
C ILE A 162 -12.42 20.89 -23.17
N GLU A 163 -11.45 20.18 -22.61
CA GLU A 163 -10.08 20.14 -23.11
C GLU A 163 -9.80 18.82 -23.83
N MET A 164 -9.24 18.91 -25.03
CA MET A 164 -8.73 17.80 -25.82
C MET A 164 -7.22 17.92 -25.91
N ASP A 165 -6.49 16.97 -25.32
CA ASP A 165 -5.05 16.82 -25.50
C ASP A 165 -4.78 15.68 -26.45
N ALA A 166 -3.97 15.93 -27.48
CA ALA A 166 -3.69 14.95 -28.52
C ALA A 166 -2.26 15.04 -29.05
N VAL A 167 -1.81 13.95 -29.66
CA VAL A 167 -0.57 13.87 -30.42
C VAL A 167 -0.92 13.47 -31.84
N ALA A 168 -0.32 14.14 -32.81
CA ALA A 168 -0.49 13.84 -34.22
C ALA A 168 0.86 13.59 -34.91
N LYS A 169 0.84 12.83 -36.00
CA LYS A 169 1.96 12.63 -36.92
C LYS A 169 1.46 12.80 -38.35
N ASN A 170 2.04 13.75 -39.10
CA ASN A 170 1.63 14.09 -40.47
C ASN A 170 0.12 14.35 -40.60
N GLY A 171 -0.45 15.11 -39.65
CA GLY A 171 -1.88 15.45 -39.62
C GLY A 171 -2.80 14.36 -39.09
N LYS A 172 -2.33 13.11 -38.94
CA LYS A 172 -3.10 12.02 -38.34
C LYS A 172 -2.94 12.01 -36.83
N VAL A 173 -4.04 12.02 -36.09
CA VAL A 173 -4.04 11.84 -34.63
C VAL A 173 -3.63 10.40 -34.28
N VAL A 174 -2.64 10.25 -33.40
CA VAL A 174 -2.04 8.96 -32.99
C VAL A 174 -2.23 8.64 -31.50
N GLY A 175 -2.77 9.58 -30.74
CA GLY A 175 -3.17 9.42 -29.34
C GLY A 175 -3.94 10.67 -28.89
N HIS A 176 -5.00 10.50 -28.11
CA HIS A 176 -5.79 11.64 -27.62
C HIS A 176 -6.59 11.28 -26.37
N PHE A 177 -6.89 12.30 -25.56
CA PHE A 177 -7.68 12.18 -24.35
C PHE A 177 -8.52 13.45 -24.12
N ILE A 178 -9.75 13.25 -23.67
CA ILE A 178 -10.73 14.30 -23.44
C ILE A 178 -10.88 14.49 -21.94
N SER A 179 -10.76 15.72 -21.46
CA SER A 179 -11.00 16.12 -20.08
C SER A 179 -12.17 17.10 -20.03
N GLU A 180 -13.08 16.95 -19.07
CA GLU A 180 -14.17 17.90 -18.88
C GLU A 180 -13.88 18.89 -17.74
N HIS A 181 -14.33 20.13 -17.88
CA HIS A 181 -14.30 21.11 -16.79
C HIS A 181 -15.50 20.90 -15.86
N VAL A 182 -15.29 21.12 -14.56
CA VAL A 182 -16.40 21.22 -13.58
C VAL A 182 -17.11 22.56 -13.72
N GLU A 183 -16.35 23.65 -13.84
CA GLU A 183 -16.85 24.99 -14.06
C GLU A 183 -17.43 25.14 -15.48
N ASN A 184 -18.40 26.04 -15.64
CA ASN A 184 -18.89 26.42 -16.96
C ASN A 184 -17.85 27.29 -17.69
N ALA A 185 -17.93 27.30 -19.02
CA ALA A 185 -17.12 28.17 -19.87
C ALA A 185 -17.20 29.63 -19.40
N GLY A 186 -16.03 30.28 -19.29
CA GLY A 186 -15.88 31.64 -18.77
C GLY A 186 -15.01 31.74 -17.51
N VAL A 187 -14.72 30.62 -16.85
CA VAL A 187 -13.55 30.50 -15.98
C VAL A 187 -12.36 30.11 -16.86
N HIS A 188 -11.21 30.75 -16.67
CA HIS A 188 -10.01 30.44 -17.44
C HIS A 188 -9.60 28.97 -17.22
N SER A 189 -9.28 28.25 -18.30
CA SER A 189 -8.95 26.82 -18.26
C SER A 189 -7.82 26.44 -17.29
N GLY A 190 -6.91 27.36 -17.01
CA GLY A 190 -5.84 27.19 -16.01
C GLY A 190 -6.32 27.19 -14.56
N ASP A 191 -7.45 27.83 -14.28
CA ASP A 191 -8.11 27.89 -12.98
C ASP A 191 -9.29 26.91 -12.88
N ALA A 192 -9.60 26.18 -13.95
CA ALA A 192 -10.69 25.23 -13.98
C ALA A 192 -10.27 23.88 -13.38
N THR A 193 -11.22 23.22 -12.74
CA THR A 193 -11.08 21.85 -12.26
C THR A 193 -11.34 20.88 -13.41
N LEU A 194 -10.39 20.00 -13.71
CA LEU A 194 -10.53 19.01 -14.79
C LEU A 194 -10.89 17.63 -14.25
N VAL A 195 -11.74 16.90 -14.96
CA VAL A 195 -12.09 15.50 -14.68
C VAL A 195 -11.72 14.62 -15.87
N LEU A 196 -11.01 13.52 -15.60
CA LEU A 196 -10.55 12.56 -16.61
C LEU A 196 -10.74 11.11 -16.09
N PRO A 197 -11.41 10.21 -16.85
CA PRO A 197 -12.18 10.45 -18.07
C PRO A 197 -13.43 11.33 -17.82
N PRO A 198 -14.05 11.91 -18.87
CA PRO A 198 -15.21 12.78 -18.70
C PRO A 198 -16.41 11.98 -18.19
N GLN A 199 -17.17 12.55 -17.26
CA GLN A 199 -18.25 11.87 -16.54
C GLN A 199 -19.65 12.33 -16.94
N ASP A 200 -19.81 13.59 -17.40
CA ASP A 200 -21.13 14.11 -17.82
C ASP A 200 -21.15 14.54 -19.30
N LEU A 201 -20.39 13.87 -20.17
CA LEU A 201 -20.46 14.08 -21.62
C LEU A 201 -21.18 12.92 -22.31
N GLU A 202 -22.14 13.26 -23.17
CA GLU A 202 -22.82 12.29 -24.02
C GLU A 202 -21.85 11.72 -25.08
N PRO A 203 -21.95 10.42 -25.43
CA PRO A 203 -21.08 9.80 -26.45
C PRO A 203 -21.10 10.52 -27.81
N THR A 204 -22.24 11.10 -28.17
CA THR A 204 -22.39 11.88 -29.41
C THR A 204 -21.56 13.17 -29.38
N THR A 205 -21.45 13.82 -28.22
CA THR A 205 -20.60 14.99 -28.02
C THR A 205 -19.13 14.60 -28.13
N ILE A 206 -18.73 13.51 -27.48
CA ILE A 206 -17.36 12.95 -27.55
C ILE A 206 -16.95 12.71 -29.00
N GLN A 207 -17.78 12.00 -29.77
CA GLN A 207 -17.51 11.69 -31.17
C GLN A 207 -17.33 12.95 -32.04
N ARG A 208 -18.18 13.97 -31.83
CA ARG A 208 -18.07 15.26 -32.55
C ARG A 208 -16.74 15.97 -32.24
N ILE A 209 -16.28 15.91 -30.99
CA ILE A 209 -15.01 16.51 -30.57
C ILE A 209 -13.84 15.80 -31.24
N GLU A 210 -13.84 14.47 -31.25
CA GLU A 210 -12.81 13.69 -31.94
C GLU A 210 -12.78 13.97 -33.45
N ASP A 211 -13.94 14.03 -34.10
CA ASP A 211 -14.07 14.35 -35.53
C ASP A 211 -13.51 15.74 -35.84
N ALA A 212 -13.86 16.75 -35.03
CA ALA A 212 -13.33 18.11 -35.16
C ALA A 212 -11.81 18.14 -34.94
N THR A 213 -11.30 17.40 -33.95
CA THR A 213 -9.87 17.30 -33.64
C THR A 213 -9.09 16.69 -34.81
N ARG A 214 -9.60 15.59 -35.39
CA ARG A 214 -8.98 14.95 -36.56
C ARG A 214 -8.93 15.90 -37.76
N LYS A 215 -10.01 16.65 -38.03
CA LYS A 215 -10.05 17.65 -39.11
C LYS A 215 -9.06 18.80 -38.89
N ILE A 216 -8.95 19.30 -37.65
CA ILE A 216 -8.03 20.39 -37.31
C ILE A 216 -6.58 19.93 -37.43
N ALA A 217 -6.25 18.74 -36.91
CA ALA A 217 -4.90 18.17 -36.99
C ALA A 217 -4.45 17.97 -38.44
N ASP A 218 -5.34 17.44 -39.30
CA ASP A 218 -5.09 17.26 -40.73
C ASP A 218 -4.90 18.60 -41.45
N ALA A 219 -5.79 19.57 -41.21
CA ALA A 219 -5.73 20.88 -41.86
C ALA A 219 -4.46 21.69 -41.52
N LEU A 220 -3.93 21.50 -40.32
CA LEU A 220 -2.69 22.13 -39.84
C LEU A 220 -1.45 21.25 -40.07
N ASN A 221 -1.62 20.04 -40.63
CA ASN A 221 -0.56 19.04 -40.84
C ASN A 221 0.33 18.85 -39.60
N ILE A 222 -0.31 18.63 -38.43
CA ILE A 222 0.38 18.62 -37.14
C ILE A 222 1.28 17.38 -37.02
N THR A 223 2.50 17.59 -36.53
CA THR A 223 3.42 16.54 -36.06
C THR A 223 3.98 16.94 -34.70
N GLY A 224 3.52 16.25 -33.66
CA GLY A 224 3.81 16.59 -32.27
C GLY A 224 2.53 16.83 -31.44
N PRO A 225 2.64 17.56 -30.32
CA PRO A 225 1.53 17.76 -29.39
C PRO A 225 0.58 18.86 -29.88
N LEU A 226 -0.70 18.71 -29.56
CA LEU A 226 -1.72 19.75 -29.72
C LEU A 226 -2.72 19.72 -28.55
N ASN A 227 -3.35 20.86 -28.31
CA ASN A 227 -4.46 21.02 -27.39
C ASN A 227 -5.57 21.83 -28.05
N ILE A 228 -6.82 21.41 -27.88
CA ILE A 228 -7.99 22.12 -28.40
C ILE A 228 -9.01 22.29 -27.29
N GLN A 229 -9.52 23.52 -27.15
CA GLN A 229 -10.58 23.85 -26.19
C GLN A 229 -11.92 23.96 -26.92
N PHE A 230 -12.94 23.32 -26.36
CA PHE A 230 -14.29 23.29 -26.91
C PHE A 230 -15.33 23.81 -25.90
N ILE A 231 -16.37 24.43 -26.43
CA ILE A 231 -17.63 24.68 -25.73
C ILE A 231 -18.62 23.61 -26.15
N ALA A 232 -19.27 22.95 -25.20
CA ALA A 232 -20.37 22.02 -25.44
C ALA A 232 -21.67 22.50 -24.78
N LYS A 233 -22.75 22.53 -25.56
CA LYS A 233 -24.10 22.84 -25.09
C LYS A 233 -25.12 22.12 -25.96
N ASP A 234 -26.06 21.41 -25.33
CA ASP A 234 -27.12 20.67 -26.02
C ASP A 234 -26.60 19.73 -27.14
N ASN A 235 -25.47 19.05 -26.89
CA ASN A 235 -24.69 18.23 -27.85
C ASN A 235 -24.01 18.96 -29.02
N ASP A 236 -24.21 20.26 -29.16
CA ASP A 236 -23.47 21.08 -30.12
C ASP A 236 -22.13 21.50 -29.54
N ILE A 237 -21.10 21.45 -30.39
CA ILE A 237 -19.73 21.81 -30.02
C ILE A 237 -19.27 23.02 -30.81
N LYS A 238 -18.48 23.88 -30.18
CA LYS A 238 -17.82 25.01 -30.83
C LYS A 238 -16.38 25.10 -30.36
N VAL A 239 -15.46 25.28 -31.29
CA VAL A 239 -14.02 25.43 -30.98
C VAL A 239 -13.75 26.83 -30.43
N ILE A 240 -13.05 26.91 -29.31
CA ILE A 240 -12.56 28.16 -28.73
C ILE A 240 -11.23 28.53 -29.39
N GLU A 241 -10.24 27.64 -29.27
CA GLU A 241 -8.88 27.82 -29.77
C GLU A 241 -8.17 26.47 -29.94
N CYS A 242 -7.07 26.47 -30.71
CA CYS A 242 -6.15 25.35 -30.84
C CYS A 242 -4.73 25.82 -30.56
N ASN A 243 -4.10 25.17 -29.59
CA ASN A 243 -2.70 25.38 -29.21
C ASN A 243 -1.86 24.25 -29.82
N VAL A 244 -1.02 24.56 -30.81
CA VAL A 244 -0.15 23.58 -31.49
C VAL A 244 1.17 23.43 -30.71
N ARG A 245 1.03 23.01 -29.46
CA ARG A 245 2.12 22.78 -28.50
C ARG A 245 1.61 21.91 -27.35
N ALA A 246 2.52 21.44 -26.50
CA ALA A 246 2.14 20.82 -25.24
C ALA A 246 1.36 21.82 -24.37
N SER A 247 0.27 21.34 -23.78
CA SER A 247 -0.53 22.11 -22.82
C SER A 247 -0.11 21.77 -21.38
N ARG A 248 -0.61 22.55 -20.43
CA ARG A 248 -0.37 22.31 -19.00
C ARG A 248 -1.04 21.04 -18.48
N SER A 249 -2.01 20.48 -19.21
CA SER A 249 -2.72 19.25 -18.82
C SER A 249 -2.03 17.98 -19.32
N PHE A 250 -1.03 18.06 -20.23
CA PHE A 250 -0.30 16.87 -20.71
C PHE A 250 0.30 16.02 -19.58
N PRO A 251 0.95 16.60 -18.54
CA PRO A 251 1.43 15.80 -17.40
C PRO A 251 0.29 15.10 -16.66
N PHE A 252 -0.81 15.81 -16.38
CA PHE A 252 -1.99 15.24 -15.74
C PHE A 252 -2.55 14.05 -16.55
N VAL A 253 -2.81 14.26 -17.84
CA VAL A 253 -3.34 13.23 -18.74
C VAL A 253 -2.39 12.03 -18.82
N SER A 254 -1.09 12.28 -18.97
CA SER A 254 -0.10 11.21 -19.10
C SER A 254 -0.02 10.35 -17.84
N LYS A 255 -0.05 10.99 -16.67
CA LYS A 255 -0.05 10.29 -15.37
C LYS A 255 -1.34 9.53 -15.12
N VAL A 256 -2.49 9.99 -15.59
CA VAL A 256 -3.79 9.34 -15.34
C VAL A 256 -4.07 8.17 -16.28
N MET A 257 -3.58 8.28 -17.52
CA MET A 257 -3.83 7.28 -18.56
C MET A 257 -2.69 6.26 -18.68
N GLY A 258 -1.57 6.47 -17.98
CA GLY A 258 -0.40 5.60 -18.06
C GLY A 258 0.33 5.65 -19.40
N VAL A 259 0.16 6.74 -20.15
CA VAL A 259 0.75 6.94 -21.49
C VAL A 259 1.50 8.24 -21.50
N ASP A 260 2.82 8.21 -21.68
CA ASP A 260 3.62 9.43 -21.80
C ASP A 260 3.40 10.10 -23.16
N LEU A 261 2.52 11.11 -23.17
CA LEU A 261 2.21 11.88 -24.38
C LEU A 261 3.39 12.72 -24.85
N ILE A 262 4.30 13.13 -23.95
CA ILE A 262 5.47 13.93 -24.31
C ILE A 262 6.51 13.05 -24.99
N GLU A 263 6.72 11.83 -24.48
CA GLU A 263 7.56 10.82 -25.13
C GLU A 263 6.99 10.47 -26.51
N MET A 264 5.69 10.19 -26.60
CA MET A 264 5.01 9.88 -27.88
C MET A 264 5.16 11.03 -28.88
N ALA A 265 4.90 12.26 -28.45
CA ALA A 265 5.05 13.45 -29.30
C ALA A 265 6.50 13.65 -29.75
N THR A 266 7.47 13.42 -28.86
CA THR A 266 8.89 13.54 -29.20
C THR A 266 9.31 12.47 -30.20
N LYS A 267 8.91 11.22 -30.02
CA LYS A 267 9.16 10.14 -31.00
C LYS A 267 8.50 10.43 -32.35
N ALA A 268 7.29 10.99 -32.36
CA ALA A 268 6.61 11.41 -33.59
C ALA A 268 7.38 12.53 -34.31
N ILE A 269 7.87 13.53 -33.58
CA ILE A 269 8.68 14.64 -34.11
C ILE A 269 10.02 14.15 -34.66
N MET A 270 10.67 13.22 -33.96
CA MET A 270 11.99 12.66 -34.32
C MET A 270 11.92 11.53 -35.35
N ASP A 271 10.71 11.17 -35.81
CA ASP A 271 10.44 10.04 -36.71
C ASP A 271 10.99 8.68 -36.21
N VAL A 272 11.00 8.50 -34.88
CA VAL A 272 11.37 7.24 -34.23
C VAL A 272 10.13 6.34 -34.17
N PRO A 273 10.23 5.02 -34.39
CA PRO A 273 9.10 4.10 -34.23
C PRO A 273 8.50 4.14 -32.81
N PHE A 274 7.18 4.21 -32.72
CA PHE A 274 6.42 4.12 -31.48
C PHE A 274 5.07 3.44 -31.74
N GLU A 275 4.39 3.02 -30.68
CA GLU A 275 3.05 2.44 -30.76
C GLU A 275 1.99 3.56 -30.80
N GLU A 276 1.22 3.64 -31.90
CA GLU A 276 0.04 4.50 -31.98
C GLU A 276 -1.06 3.91 -31.09
N TYR A 277 -1.75 4.74 -30.30
CA TYR A 277 -2.78 4.31 -29.34
C TYR A 277 -2.34 3.12 -28.47
N PRO A 278 -1.26 3.29 -27.67
CA PRO A 278 -0.77 2.23 -26.81
C PRO A 278 -1.86 1.77 -25.84
N LYS A 279 -1.80 0.51 -25.44
CA LYS A 279 -2.77 -0.05 -24.50
C LYS A 279 -2.73 0.75 -23.20
N ILE A 280 -3.89 1.28 -22.82
CA ILE A 280 -4.08 1.99 -21.56
C ILE A 280 -4.00 0.96 -20.42
N ASP A 281 -2.92 1.04 -19.63
CA ASP A 281 -2.73 0.23 -18.42
C ASP A 281 -3.14 1.05 -17.20
N ARG A 282 -4.43 0.93 -16.83
CA ARG A 282 -5.00 1.53 -15.62
C ARG A 282 -5.27 0.41 -14.63
N THR A 283 -4.68 0.49 -13.45
CA THR A 283 -4.73 -0.58 -12.46
C THR A 283 -6.09 -0.73 -11.78
N VAL A 284 -7.01 0.22 -11.93
CA VAL A 284 -8.40 0.21 -11.42
C VAL A 284 -9.26 1.14 -12.30
N ASP A 285 -10.59 0.93 -12.39
CA ASP A 285 -11.57 1.85 -13.01
C ASP A 285 -11.68 3.18 -12.23
N SER A 286 -10.58 3.92 -12.12
CA SER A 286 -10.48 5.16 -11.35
C SER A 286 -10.78 6.39 -12.22
N VAL A 287 -11.22 7.46 -11.56
CA VAL A 287 -11.34 8.80 -12.11
C VAL A 287 -10.26 9.67 -11.47
N ALA A 288 -9.68 10.57 -12.24
CA ALA A 288 -8.77 11.56 -11.72
C ALA A 288 -9.34 12.97 -11.86
N VAL A 289 -9.05 13.81 -10.86
CA VAL A 289 -9.46 15.20 -10.85
C VAL A 289 -8.24 16.08 -10.60
N LYS A 290 -8.09 17.09 -11.45
CA LYS A 290 -7.11 18.16 -11.30
C LYS A 290 -7.79 19.38 -10.68
N VAL A 291 -7.28 19.84 -9.54
CA VAL A 291 -7.76 21.02 -8.81
C VAL A 291 -6.68 22.11 -8.83
N PRO A 292 -7.02 23.37 -9.14
CA PRO A 292 -6.08 24.49 -9.11
C PRO A 292 -5.64 24.86 -7.68
N GLN A 293 -4.37 25.26 -7.53
CA GLN A 293 -3.82 25.86 -6.32
C GLN A 293 -3.75 27.37 -6.44
N PHE A 294 -4.35 28.09 -5.49
CA PHE A 294 -4.34 29.56 -5.46
C PHE A 294 -3.44 30.11 -4.35
N SER A 295 -2.90 31.31 -4.59
CA SER A 295 -2.05 32.06 -3.66
C SER A 295 -2.72 33.31 -3.07
N PHE A 296 -4.07 33.36 -3.03
CA PHE A 296 -4.83 34.52 -2.54
C PHE A 296 -4.52 34.90 -1.08
N SER A 297 -4.03 33.97 -0.25
CA SER A 297 -3.60 34.24 1.12
C SER A 297 -2.32 35.09 1.20
N ARG A 298 -1.51 35.10 0.14
CA ARG A 298 -0.23 35.84 0.06
C ARG A 298 -0.37 37.19 -0.65
N LEU A 299 -1.47 37.42 -1.37
CA LEU A 299 -1.69 38.62 -2.19
C LEU A 299 -2.72 39.55 -1.53
N SER A 300 -2.24 40.52 -0.76
CA SER A 300 -3.09 41.55 -0.15
C SER A 300 -3.78 42.40 -1.22
N GLY A 301 -5.11 42.54 -1.14
CA GLY A 301 -5.91 43.33 -2.09
C GLY A 301 -6.46 42.56 -3.29
N ALA A 302 -6.08 41.29 -3.48
CA ALA A 302 -6.64 40.43 -4.52
C ALA A 302 -8.03 39.89 -4.11
N ASP A 303 -9.02 40.02 -5.00
CA ASP A 303 -10.34 39.42 -4.84
C ASP A 303 -10.28 37.93 -5.20
N PRO A 304 -10.62 37.00 -4.30
CA PRO A 304 -10.58 35.56 -4.59
C PRO A 304 -11.82 35.11 -5.39
N VAL A 305 -11.99 35.65 -6.59
CA VAL A 305 -13.05 35.29 -7.55
C VAL A 305 -12.40 34.88 -8.87
N LEU A 306 -12.90 33.77 -9.43
CA LEU A 306 -12.45 33.27 -10.71
C LEU A 306 -13.09 34.04 -11.86
N GLY A 307 -12.35 34.21 -12.95
CA GLY A 307 -12.82 34.88 -14.16
C GLY A 307 -12.14 34.32 -15.39
N VAL A 308 -12.18 35.09 -16.48
CA VAL A 308 -11.57 34.74 -17.78
C VAL A 308 -10.05 34.88 -17.79
N GLU A 309 -9.45 35.40 -16.71
CA GLU A 309 -8.00 35.49 -16.51
C GLU A 309 -7.54 34.45 -15.49
N MET A 310 -6.35 33.90 -15.71
CA MET A 310 -5.72 32.92 -14.80
C MET A 310 -5.19 33.60 -13.53
N ALA A 311 -5.57 33.08 -12.37
CA ALA A 311 -5.09 33.53 -11.06
C ALA A 311 -4.37 32.42 -10.26
N SER A 312 -4.52 31.16 -10.65
CA SER A 312 -3.83 30.03 -10.02
C SER A 312 -2.32 30.06 -10.23
N THR A 313 -1.59 29.47 -9.29
CA THR A 313 -0.12 29.38 -9.30
C THR A 313 0.39 27.95 -9.40
N GLY A 314 -0.48 26.95 -9.28
CA GLY A 314 -0.13 25.54 -9.35
C GLY A 314 -1.39 24.68 -9.45
N GLU A 315 -1.21 23.37 -9.32
CA GLU A 315 -2.29 22.38 -9.46
C GLU A 315 -2.01 21.14 -8.60
N VAL A 316 -3.07 20.43 -8.26
CA VAL A 316 -3.01 19.13 -7.61
C VAL A 316 -3.85 18.15 -8.41
N ALA A 317 -3.33 16.95 -8.65
CA ALA A 317 -4.06 15.86 -9.28
C ALA A 317 -4.24 14.72 -8.29
N CYS A 318 -5.47 14.22 -8.16
CA CYS A 318 -5.78 13.08 -7.31
C CYS A 318 -6.65 12.07 -8.05
N PHE A 319 -6.40 10.79 -7.77
CA PHE A 319 -7.27 9.69 -8.18
C PHE A 319 -8.39 9.46 -7.16
N GLY A 320 -9.44 8.78 -7.59
CA GLY A 320 -10.54 8.30 -6.75
C GLY A 320 -11.37 7.27 -7.51
N SER A 321 -12.22 6.55 -6.78
CA SER A 321 -13.18 5.59 -7.37
C SER A 321 -14.22 6.29 -8.25
N ASP A 322 -14.58 7.53 -7.91
CA ASP A 322 -15.41 8.41 -8.72
C ASP A 322 -14.89 9.86 -8.69
N LYS A 323 -15.51 10.74 -9.48
CA LYS A 323 -15.13 12.16 -9.52
C LYS A 323 -15.30 12.89 -8.19
N TYR A 324 -16.19 12.42 -7.31
CA TYR A 324 -16.49 13.09 -6.05
C TYR A 324 -15.39 12.81 -5.02
N GLU A 325 -14.93 11.55 -4.95
CA GLU A 325 -13.80 11.16 -4.11
C GLU A 325 -12.51 11.85 -4.57
N ALA A 326 -12.22 11.77 -5.88
CA ALA A 326 -11.03 12.39 -6.47
C ALA A 326 -11.02 13.92 -6.26
N TYR A 327 -12.16 14.59 -6.42
CA TYR A 327 -12.29 16.02 -6.17
C TYR A 327 -12.08 16.37 -4.68
N LEU A 328 -12.63 15.57 -3.76
CA LEU A 328 -12.45 15.79 -2.32
C LEU A 328 -10.99 15.62 -1.89
N LYS A 329 -10.31 14.56 -2.38
CA LYS A 329 -8.87 14.34 -2.19
C LYS A 329 -8.04 15.49 -2.78
N GLY A 330 -8.40 15.96 -3.97
CA GLY A 330 -7.78 17.11 -4.64
C GLY A 330 -7.89 18.38 -3.80
N LEU A 331 -9.10 18.74 -3.36
CA LEU A 331 -9.31 19.89 -2.49
C LEU A 331 -8.50 19.79 -1.19
N MET A 332 -8.56 18.67 -0.48
CA MET A 332 -7.80 18.49 0.76
C MET A 332 -6.31 18.68 0.57
N SER A 333 -5.78 18.21 -0.55
CA SER A 333 -4.37 18.31 -0.90
C SER A 333 -3.93 19.76 -1.19
N THR A 334 -4.86 20.65 -1.59
CA THR A 334 -4.61 22.10 -1.68
C THR A 334 -4.55 22.82 -0.32
N GLY A 335 -4.82 22.10 0.77
CA GLY A 335 -4.95 22.63 2.12
C GLY A 335 -6.39 22.98 2.52
N PHE A 336 -7.39 22.64 1.70
CA PHE A 336 -8.79 22.83 2.01
C PHE A 336 -9.22 21.95 3.19
N LYS A 337 -9.89 22.52 4.19
CA LYS A 337 -10.41 21.77 5.34
C LYS A 337 -11.88 21.42 5.10
N ILE A 338 -12.22 20.14 5.22
CA ILE A 338 -13.62 19.70 5.14
C ILE A 338 -14.41 20.33 6.29
N PRO A 339 -15.60 20.92 6.04
CA PRO A 339 -16.40 21.55 7.09
C PRO A 339 -16.86 20.53 8.13
N LYS A 340 -16.89 20.92 9.41
CA LYS A 340 -17.33 20.05 10.50
C LYS A 340 -18.79 20.23 10.84
N LYS A 341 -19.28 21.47 10.87
CA LYS A 341 -20.64 21.77 11.34
C LYS A 341 -21.25 23.04 10.77
N ASN A 342 -20.50 24.14 10.66
CA ASN A 342 -21.09 25.45 10.41
C ASN A 342 -20.76 25.97 9.00
N ILE A 343 -21.77 26.20 8.17
CA ILE A 343 -21.60 26.62 6.78
C ILE A 343 -22.30 27.96 6.56
N LEU A 344 -21.56 28.94 6.03
CA LEU A 344 -22.10 30.24 5.64
C LEU A 344 -22.43 30.27 4.14
N LEU A 345 -23.63 30.74 3.82
CA LEU A 345 -24.17 30.84 2.46
C LEU A 345 -24.45 32.30 2.10
N SER A 346 -23.84 32.76 1.02
CA SER A 346 -24.18 34.04 0.40
C SER A 346 -24.28 33.82 -1.10
N LEU A 347 -25.52 33.61 -1.54
CA LEU A 347 -25.82 33.16 -2.90
C LEU A 347 -26.28 34.36 -3.75
N GLY A 348 -25.67 34.51 -4.91
CA GLY A 348 -25.89 35.61 -5.84
C GLY A 348 -27.27 35.59 -6.50
N SER A 349 -27.34 35.12 -7.75
CA SER A 349 -28.55 35.23 -8.56
C SER A 349 -29.66 34.27 -8.10
N TYR A 350 -30.91 34.53 -8.50
CA TYR A 350 -32.03 33.61 -8.23
C TYR A 350 -31.82 32.24 -8.89
N ASN A 351 -31.20 32.20 -10.07
CA ASN A 351 -30.89 30.95 -10.77
C ASN A 351 -29.87 30.12 -9.98
N ASP A 352 -28.81 30.74 -9.45
CA ASP A 352 -27.81 30.04 -8.63
C ASP A 352 -28.43 29.49 -7.34
N LYS A 353 -29.34 30.26 -6.73
CA LYS A 353 -30.10 29.84 -5.55
C LYS A 353 -30.96 28.62 -5.84
N LEU A 354 -31.69 28.60 -6.96
CA LEU A 354 -32.48 27.46 -7.38
C LEU A 354 -31.60 26.24 -7.72
N GLU A 355 -30.49 26.46 -8.43
CA GLU A 355 -29.59 25.39 -8.83
C GLU A 355 -28.92 24.71 -7.61
N LEU A 356 -28.55 25.49 -6.59
CA LEU A 356 -27.90 24.98 -5.38
C LEU A 356 -28.89 24.47 -4.32
N LEU A 357 -30.18 24.81 -4.41
CA LEU A 357 -31.20 24.45 -3.42
C LEU A 357 -31.22 22.95 -3.05
N PRO A 358 -31.15 21.99 -4.00
CA PRO A 358 -31.09 20.57 -3.65
C PRO A 358 -29.86 20.21 -2.80
N SER A 359 -28.70 20.78 -3.13
CA SER A 359 -27.46 20.58 -2.37
C SER A 359 -27.56 21.19 -0.97
N VAL A 360 -28.15 22.38 -0.83
CA VAL A 360 -28.33 23.02 0.50
C VAL A 360 -29.27 22.20 1.38
N LYS A 361 -30.36 21.64 0.83
CA LYS A 361 -31.23 20.71 1.58
C LYS A 361 -30.47 19.50 2.09
N LYS A 362 -29.59 18.93 1.26
CA LYS A 362 -28.72 17.81 1.66
C LYS A 362 -27.83 18.17 2.85
N LEU A 363 -27.27 19.39 2.88
CA LEU A 363 -26.48 19.86 4.04
C LEU A 363 -27.32 19.96 5.32
N GLU A 364 -28.57 20.46 5.23
CA GLU A 364 -29.49 20.51 6.38
C GLU A 364 -29.84 19.10 6.87
N GLU A 365 -30.15 18.16 5.95
CA GLU A 365 -30.44 16.76 6.25
C GLU A 365 -29.26 16.03 6.93
N MET A 366 -28.03 16.39 6.56
CA MET A 366 -26.80 15.89 7.18
C MET A 366 -26.52 16.51 8.57
N GLY A 367 -27.30 17.50 9.00
CA GLY A 367 -27.17 18.13 10.31
C GLY A 367 -26.18 19.29 10.39
N TYR A 368 -25.78 19.89 9.27
CA TYR A 368 -24.99 21.12 9.27
C TYR A 368 -25.83 22.32 9.76
N THR A 369 -25.22 23.20 10.53
CA THR A 369 -25.81 24.50 10.88
C THR A 369 -25.57 25.47 9.72
N LEU A 370 -26.65 25.89 9.08
CA LEU A 370 -26.59 26.84 7.97
C LEU A 370 -26.71 28.27 8.49
N PHE A 371 -25.81 29.13 8.03
CA PHE A 371 -25.86 30.58 8.20
C PHE A 371 -26.05 31.23 6.84
N ALA A 372 -26.79 32.33 6.76
CA ALA A 372 -27.07 32.98 5.48
C ALA A 372 -27.18 34.50 5.59
N THR A 373 -26.72 35.19 4.55
CA THR A 373 -26.96 36.63 4.36
C THR A 373 -28.44 36.93 4.09
N ALA A 374 -28.93 38.16 4.39
CA ALA A 374 -30.33 38.57 4.30
C ALA A 374 -31.13 37.92 3.16
N GLY A 375 -30.83 38.27 1.91
CA GLY A 375 -31.56 37.76 0.74
C GLY A 375 -31.36 36.27 0.45
N THR A 376 -30.36 35.62 1.05
CA THR A 376 -30.20 34.15 0.98
C THR A 376 -31.04 33.47 2.06
N SER A 377 -31.05 34.02 3.27
CA SER A 377 -31.85 33.53 4.40
C SER A 377 -33.34 33.53 4.07
N ASP A 378 -33.85 34.63 3.51
CA ASP A 378 -35.27 34.75 3.12
C ASP A 378 -35.66 33.71 2.07
N PHE A 379 -34.78 33.49 1.08
CA PHE A 379 -35.00 32.49 0.03
C PHE A 379 -35.00 31.07 0.60
N LEU A 380 -34.07 30.74 1.49
CA LEU A 380 -34.01 29.41 2.11
C LEU A 380 -35.24 29.16 2.99
N ALA A 381 -35.64 30.15 3.78
CA ALA A 381 -36.83 30.09 4.63
C ALA A 381 -38.11 29.86 3.80
N SER A 382 -38.26 30.53 2.66
CA SER A 382 -39.42 30.33 1.76
C SER A 382 -39.47 28.95 1.11
N HIS A 383 -38.35 28.22 1.09
CA HIS A 383 -38.25 26.86 0.55
C HIS A 383 -38.12 25.78 1.65
N GLY A 384 -38.38 26.15 2.91
CA GLY A 384 -38.44 25.23 4.04
C GLY A 384 -37.09 24.86 4.66
N VAL A 385 -36.01 25.57 4.33
CA VAL A 385 -34.65 25.34 4.85
C VAL A 385 -34.35 26.34 5.97
N LYS A 386 -33.92 25.84 7.14
CA LYS A 386 -33.58 26.70 8.28
C LYS A 386 -32.16 27.22 8.15
N ALA A 387 -31.99 28.54 8.13
CA ALA A 387 -30.70 29.20 8.18
C ALA A 387 -30.70 30.35 9.20
N GLN A 388 -29.58 30.51 9.91
CA GLN A 388 -29.36 31.62 10.84
C GLN A 388 -28.88 32.85 10.07
N TYR A 389 -29.49 34.00 10.35
CA TYR A 389 -29.17 35.25 9.68
C TYR A 389 -27.81 35.82 10.14
N LEU A 390 -26.95 36.20 9.19
CA LEU A 390 -25.70 36.95 9.45
C LEU A 390 -25.53 38.09 8.44
N GLU A 391 -25.06 39.27 8.89
CA GLU A 391 -24.79 40.41 8.01
C GLU A 391 -23.52 41.19 8.38
N VAL A 392 -23.01 41.96 7.41
CA VAL A 392 -21.90 42.91 7.61
C VAL A 392 -22.46 44.23 8.17
N LEU A 393 -22.24 44.45 9.47
CA LEU A 393 -22.70 45.62 10.22
C LEU A 393 -21.79 46.84 9.99
N GLY A 394 -22.37 48.04 9.89
CA GLY A 394 -21.62 49.28 9.74
C GLY A 394 -20.98 49.77 11.06
N LYS A 395 -19.94 50.62 10.97
CA LYS A 395 -19.26 51.22 12.15
C LYS A 395 -20.20 52.00 13.08
N SER A 396 -21.34 52.50 12.59
CA SER A 396 -22.36 53.22 13.38
C SER A 396 -23.41 52.30 14.03
N GLU A 397 -23.47 51.01 13.67
CA GLU A 397 -24.46 50.04 14.15
C GLU A 397 -23.88 49.04 15.16
N GLN A 398 -22.56 49.09 15.38
CA GLN A 398 -21.83 48.25 16.34
C GLN A 398 -22.22 48.52 17.81
N GLU A 399 -22.85 49.66 18.11
CA GLU A 399 -23.24 50.02 19.49
C GLU A 399 -24.63 49.49 19.90
N ALA A 400 -25.44 48.93 18.97
CA ALA A 400 -26.81 48.50 19.27
C ALA A 400 -27.21 47.09 18.83
N GLN A 401 -26.46 46.42 17.94
CA GLN A 401 -26.75 45.05 17.51
C GLN A 401 -25.82 44.04 18.18
N ARG A 402 -26.42 43.00 18.78
CA ARG A 402 -25.71 41.89 19.45
C ARG A 402 -24.72 41.24 18.48
N SER A 403 -23.48 40.99 18.94
CA SER A 403 -22.41 40.28 18.22
C SER A 403 -22.83 38.91 17.64
N GLU A 404 -23.98 38.38 18.06
CA GLU A 404 -24.64 37.18 17.56
C GLU A 404 -25.04 37.25 16.06
N TYR A 405 -25.21 38.43 15.47
CA TYR A 405 -25.62 38.58 14.05
C TYR A 405 -24.51 39.10 13.12
N SER A 406 -23.32 39.36 13.67
CA SER A 406 -22.18 39.91 12.92
C SER A 406 -21.47 38.82 12.13
N LEU A 407 -21.48 38.93 10.80
CA LEU A 407 -20.75 38.01 9.91
C LEU A 407 -19.24 38.09 10.14
N VAL A 408 -18.72 39.30 10.35
CA VAL A 408 -17.29 39.54 10.60
C VAL A 408 -16.83 38.82 11.86
N ASP A 409 -17.61 38.92 12.95
CA ASP A 409 -17.28 38.25 14.21
C ASP A 409 -17.33 36.72 14.09
N HIS A 410 -18.23 36.18 13.26
CA HIS A 410 -18.32 34.74 13.03
C HIS A 410 -17.12 34.20 12.24
N LEU A 411 -16.64 34.95 11.24
CA LEU A 411 -15.41 34.59 10.51
C LEU A 411 -14.17 34.76 11.39
N SER A 412 -14.02 35.88 12.10
CA SER A 412 -12.81 36.18 12.89
C SER A 412 -12.61 35.25 14.09
N ASN A 413 -13.71 34.75 14.66
CA ASN A 413 -13.69 33.79 15.77
C ASN A 413 -13.75 32.32 15.30
N ASN A 414 -13.55 32.06 14.00
CA ASN A 414 -13.59 30.71 13.41
C ASN A 414 -14.86 29.91 13.76
N LYS A 415 -16.01 30.58 13.80
CA LYS A 415 -17.31 29.94 14.02
C LYS A 415 -17.88 29.33 12.74
N ILE A 416 -17.33 29.67 11.57
CA ILE A 416 -17.73 29.16 10.25
C ILE A 416 -16.62 28.25 9.72
N ASP A 417 -16.98 27.02 9.32
CA ASP A 417 -16.04 26.03 8.80
C ASP A 417 -15.92 26.06 7.27
N LEU A 418 -16.94 26.60 6.58
CA LEU A 418 -16.97 26.75 5.12
C LEU A 418 -17.80 27.97 4.75
N TYR A 419 -17.29 28.78 3.83
CA TYR A 419 -18.03 29.88 3.23
C TYR A 419 -18.29 29.60 1.74
N ILE A 420 -19.56 29.44 1.36
CA ILE A 420 -19.98 29.41 -0.04
C ILE A 420 -20.49 30.80 -0.42
N ASN A 421 -19.69 31.52 -1.20
CA ASN A 421 -20.04 32.84 -1.69
C ASN A 421 -20.11 32.84 -3.21
N LEU A 422 -21.32 32.75 -3.76
CA LEU A 422 -21.53 32.88 -5.19
C LEU A 422 -21.69 34.37 -5.51
N PRO A 423 -20.73 35.01 -6.19
CA PRO A 423 -20.84 36.44 -6.49
C PRO A 423 -22.10 36.70 -7.29
N SER A 424 -22.90 37.70 -6.90
CA SER A 424 -23.98 38.16 -7.78
C SER A 424 -23.34 38.65 -9.08
N SER A 425 -23.95 38.30 -10.21
CA SER A 425 -23.66 38.87 -11.52
C SER A 425 -23.96 40.38 -11.46
N ASN A 426 -23.04 41.16 -10.88
CA ASN A 426 -23.17 42.59 -10.74
C ASN A 426 -22.92 43.17 -12.13
N ARG A 427 -24.02 43.48 -12.81
CA ARG A 427 -24.12 44.05 -14.16
C ARG A 427 -23.53 45.48 -14.29
N TYR A 428 -22.67 45.90 -13.36
CA TYR A 428 -22.08 47.24 -13.32
C TYR A 428 -20.73 47.19 -12.59
N ARG A 429 -19.63 47.48 -13.30
CA ARG A 429 -18.34 47.81 -12.69
C ARG A 429 -18.45 49.19 -12.04
N ARG A 430 -18.44 49.23 -10.71
CA ARG A 430 -18.29 50.49 -9.95
C ARG A 430 -16.79 50.85 -9.82
N PRO A 431 -16.45 52.14 -9.58
CA PRO A 431 -15.06 52.64 -9.61
C PRO A 431 -14.10 51.83 -8.72
N ALA A 432 -12.79 51.87 -9.01
CA ALA A 432 -11.74 51.18 -8.24
C ALA A 432 -11.71 51.54 -6.73
N SER A 433 -12.38 52.63 -6.32
CA SER A 433 -12.58 53.03 -4.93
C SER A 433 -13.75 52.33 -4.22
N TYR A 434 -14.59 51.57 -4.93
CA TYR A 434 -15.78 50.91 -4.39
C TYR A 434 -15.48 49.47 -3.99
N VAL A 435 -15.24 49.27 -2.70
CA VAL A 435 -15.06 47.95 -2.10
C VAL A 435 -16.45 47.34 -1.82
N SER A 436 -16.83 46.29 -2.56
CA SER A 436 -18.13 45.64 -2.35
C SER A 436 -18.17 44.88 -1.02
N LYS A 437 -19.36 44.76 -0.40
CA LYS A 437 -19.53 43.93 0.82
C LYS A 437 -19.10 42.48 0.57
N GLY A 438 -19.38 41.93 -0.62
CA GLY A 438 -18.98 40.56 -0.99
C GLY A 438 -17.47 40.37 -1.13
N TYR A 439 -16.76 41.36 -1.68
CA TYR A 439 -15.29 41.35 -1.70
C TYR A 439 -14.74 41.30 -0.27
N LEU A 440 -15.25 42.15 0.63
CA LEU A 440 -14.78 42.20 2.02
C LEU A 440 -14.95 40.85 2.72
N THR A 441 -16.12 40.22 2.59
CA THR A 441 -16.38 38.95 3.29
C THR A 441 -15.55 37.80 2.73
N ARG A 442 -15.35 37.73 1.41
CA ARG A 442 -14.46 36.75 0.81
C ARG A 442 -13.01 36.94 1.26
N ARG A 443 -12.55 38.19 1.30
CA ARG A 443 -11.20 38.52 1.74
C ARG A 443 -10.98 38.11 3.20
N LEU A 444 -11.94 38.44 4.07
CA LEU A 444 -11.93 38.01 5.47
C LEU A 444 -11.89 36.49 5.61
N ALA A 445 -12.65 35.75 4.79
CA ALA A 445 -12.62 34.28 4.83
C ALA A 445 -11.23 33.73 4.50
N VAL A 446 -10.58 34.24 3.43
CA VAL A 446 -9.21 33.81 3.10
C VAL A 446 -8.21 34.23 4.19
N ASP A 447 -8.33 35.45 4.74
CA ASP A 447 -7.44 35.98 5.78
C ASP A 447 -7.54 35.19 7.09
N TYR A 448 -8.75 34.74 7.46
CA TYR A 448 -8.99 33.86 8.61
C TYR A 448 -8.86 32.37 8.29
N GLN A 449 -8.39 32.01 7.09
CA GLN A 449 -8.21 30.62 6.64
C GLN A 449 -9.50 29.77 6.69
N VAL A 450 -10.65 30.42 6.50
CA VAL A 450 -11.94 29.76 6.29
C VAL A 450 -12.02 29.32 4.82
N PRO A 451 -12.21 28.02 4.54
CA PRO A 451 -12.40 27.51 3.19
C PRO A 451 -13.49 28.29 2.42
N LEU A 452 -13.17 28.68 1.19
CA LEU A 452 -14.02 29.53 0.36
C LEU A 452 -14.33 28.84 -0.98
N VAL A 453 -15.61 28.78 -1.34
CA VAL A 453 -16.06 28.31 -2.66
C VAL A 453 -16.87 29.39 -3.35
N THR A 454 -16.48 29.74 -4.58
CA THR A 454 -17.06 30.86 -5.34
C THR A 454 -17.79 30.49 -6.63
N ASN A 455 -17.80 29.20 -6.99
CA ASN A 455 -18.48 28.69 -8.18
C ASN A 455 -19.60 27.70 -7.79
N VAL A 456 -20.75 27.81 -8.46
CA VAL A 456 -21.94 26.98 -8.18
C VAL A 456 -21.71 25.50 -8.48
N LYS A 457 -20.97 25.17 -9.55
CA LYS A 457 -20.66 23.78 -9.94
C LYS A 457 -19.72 23.14 -8.93
N ASN A 458 -18.68 23.86 -8.52
CA ASN A 458 -17.74 23.43 -7.48
C ASN A 458 -18.43 23.22 -6.13
N ALA A 459 -19.38 24.10 -5.77
CA ALA A 459 -20.18 23.93 -4.56
C ALA A 459 -21.05 22.67 -4.62
N LYS A 460 -21.66 22.37 -5.78
CA LYS A 460 -22.47 21.17 -5.96
C LYS A 460 -21.67 19.89 -5.83
N ILE A 461 -20.54 19.77 -6.54
CA ILE A 461 -19.68 18.59 -6.46
C ILE A 461 -19.08 18.43 -5.06
N LEU A 462 -18.71 19.53 -4.38
CA LEU A 462 -18.23 19.49 -2.99
C LEU A 462 -19.28 18.94 -2.03
N ILE A 463 -20.50 19.48 -2.08
CA ILE A 463 -21.59 19.05 -1.19
C ILE A 463 -21.96 17.59 -1.47
N GLU A 464 -22.01 17.20 -2.74
CA GLU A 464 -22.27 15.82 -3.12
C GLU A 464 -21.16 14.87 -2.65
N ALA A 465 -19.89 15.28 -2.74
CA ALA A 465 -18.75 14.52 -2.23
C ALA A 465 -18.79 14.36 -0.70
N ILE A 466 -19.11 15.43 0.02
CA ILE A 466 -19.27 15.40 1.48
C ILE A 466 -20.41 14.44 1.88
N ALA A 467 -21.50 14.41 1.12
CA ALA A 467 -22.65 13.54 1.39
C ALA A 467 -22.39 12.04 1.15
N ARG A 468 -21.34 11.68 0.42
CA ARG A 468 -21.02 10.29 0.07
C ARG A 468 -20.16 9.55 1.10
N HIS A 469 -19.57 10.26 2.06
CA HIS A 469 -18.79 9.67 3.17
C HIS A 469 -17.69 8.69 2.72
N PHE A 470 -16.76 9.15 1.88
CA PHE A 470 -15.62 8.34 1.43
C PHE A 470 -14.62 8.04 2.56
N GLU A 471 -14.01 6.85 2.49
CA GLU A 471 -12.77 6.57 3.22
C GLU A 471 -11.61 7.22 2.46
N LEU A 472 -10.90 8.15 3.10
CA LEU A 472 -9.86 8.97 2.46
C LEU A 472 -8.44 8.48 2.80
N GLU A 473 -8.30 7.22 3.19
CA GLU A 473 -6.99 6.58 3.38
C GLU A 473 -6.32 6.33 2.02
N VAL A 474 -4.99 6.43 1.98
CA VAL A 474 -4.22 6.23 0.75
C VAL A 474 -4.19 4.74 0.39
N GLY A 475 -4.81 4.40 -0.73
CA GLY A 475 -4.88 3.04 -1.27
C GLY A 475 -4.08 2.85 -2.56
N ILE A 476 -4.14 1.65 -3.14
CA ILE A 476 -3.48 1.29 -4.41
C ILE A 476 -4.05 2.10 -5.59
N THR A 477 -5.29 2.57 -5.49
CA THR A 477 -5.94 3.45 -6.48
C THR A 477 -5.38 4.87 -6.50
N ASP A 478 -4.67 5.29 -5.46
CA ASP A 478 -4.29 6.69 -5.24
C ASP A 478 -2.93 7.06 -5.85
N TYR A 479 -2.20 6.09 -6.40
CA TYR A 479 -0.91 6.31 -7.03
C TYR A 479 -0.73 5.47 -8.29
N GLN A 480 0.14 5.93 -9.18
CA GLN A 480 0.57 5.19 -10.35
C GLN A 480 2.10 5.20 -10.41
N THR A 481 2.69 4.04 -10.66
CA THR A 481 4.14 3.86 -10.84
C THR A 481 4.45 3.61 -12.32
N SER A 482 5.62 4.03 -12.77
CA SER A 482 6.13 3.75 -14.13
C SER A 482 6.53 2.28 -14.32
N HIS A 483 6.64 1.52 -13.23
CA HIS A 483 7.07 0.12 -13.22
C HIS A 483 6.13 -0.71 -12.36
N ARG A 484 5.99 -2.00 -12.70
CA ARG A 484 5.22 -2.94 -11.90
C ARG A 484 6.03 -3.31 -10.66
N THR A 485 5.67 -2.76 -9.50
CA THR A 485 6.26 -3.16 -8.22
C THR A 485 5.63 -4.47 -7.76
N VAL A 486 6.47 -5.43 -7.37
CA VAL A 486 6.06 -6.72 -6.81
C VAL A 486 6.69 -6.89 -5.44
N GLN A 487 5.89 -7.30 -4.47
CA GLN A 487 6.35 -7.62 -3.13
C GLN A 487 6.64 -9.12 -3.02
N LEU A 488 7.83 -9.45 -2.57
CA LEU A 488 8.35 -10.80 -2.35
C LEU A 488 8.73 -10.96 -0.87
N PRO A 489 8.76 -12.20 -0.35
CA PRO A 489 9.43 -12.47 0.92
C PRO A 489 10.94 -12.23 0.79
N GLY A 490 11.62 -12.13 1.93
CA GLY A 490 13.09 -12.06 1.95
C GLY A 490 13.73 -13.31 1.34
N LEU A 491 14.69 -13.13 0.42
CA LEU A 491 15.26 -14.25 -0.34
C LEU A 491 16.43 -14.91 0.39
N VAL A 492 16.73 -16.15 -0.02
CA VAL A 492 17.77 -17.01 0.55
C VAL A 492 18.85 -17.31 -0.49
N ASN A 493 20.09 -16.93 -0.21
CA ASN A 493 21.25 -17.41 -0.97
C ASN A 493 21.85 -18.64 -0.28
N ILE A 494 21.57 -19.83 -0.80
CA ILE A 494 21.96 -21.10 -0.17
C ILE A 494 23.45 -21.48 -0.32
N ALA A 495 24.20 -20.77 -1.16
CA ALA A 495 25.59 -21.05 -1.48
C ALA A 495 26.38 -19.74 -1.57
N ALA A 496 26.39 -18.98 -0.48
CA ALA A 496 27.17 -17.76 -0.37
C ALA A 496 28.65 -18.11 -0.21
N TYR A 497 29.46 -17.74 -1.20
CA TYR A 497 30.91 -17.94 -1.16
C TYR A 497 31.58 -16.81 -0.38
N VAL A 498 32.44 -17.15 0.58
CA VAL A 498 33.18 -16.19 1.41
C VAL A 498 34.66 -16.58 1.34
N PRO A 499 35.49 -15.91 0.51
CA PRO A 499 36.89 -16.30 0.28
C PRO A 499 37.70 -16.41 1.58
N GLY A 500 37.67 -15.39 2.44
CA GLY A 500 38.37 -15.35 3.72
C GLY A 500 37.59 -15.94 4.91
N LEU A 501 36.74 -16.95 4.69
CA LEU A 501 35.84 -17.50 5.73
C LEU A 501 36.57 -17.91 7.03
N ALA A 502 37.63 -18.72 6.92
CA ALA A 502 38.43 -19.17 8.05
C ALA A 502 39.78 -18.43 8.18
N VAL A 503 39.93 -17.27 7.53
CA VAL A 503 41.07 -16.36 7.71
C VAL A 503 40.81 -15.49 8.92
N ARG A 504 41.72 -15.48 9.89
CA ARG A 504 41.56 -14.68 11.12
C ARG A 504 41.44 -13.20 10.79
N ASP A 505 40.46 -12.53 11.40
CA ASP A 505 40.16 -11.10 11.26
C ASP A 505 39.74 -10.67 9.84
N SER A 506 39.25 -11.61 9.01
CA SER A 506 38.65 -11.27 7.71
C SER A 506 37.37 -10.44 7.86
N GLY A 507 37.15 -9.51 6.94
CA GLY A 507 35.92 -8.71 6.81
C GLY A 507 34.91 -9.27 5.81
N ASP A 508 35.27 -10.33 5.08
CA ASP A 508 34.54 -10.77 3.88
C ASP A 508 33.10 -11.17 4.20
N LEU A 509 32.86 -11.85 5.33
CA LEU A 509 31.52 -12.25 5.73
C LEU A 509 30.60 -11.03 5.95
N GLN A 510 31.12 -9.95 6.53
CA GLN A 510 30.37 -8.71 6.72
C GLN A 510 30.04 -8.06 5.38
N SER A 511 31.02 -7.98 4.47
CA SER A 511 30.83 -7.45 3.11
C SER A 511 29.81 -8.26 2.31
N VAL A 512 29.88 -9.60 2.36
CA VAL A 512 28.95 -10.51 1.68
C VAL A 512 27.54 -10.38 2.24
N THR A 513 27.34 -10.33 3.56
CA THR A 513 26.00 -10.13 4.14
C THR A 513 25.42 -8.76 3.80
N LYS A 514 26.27 -7.71 3.70
CA LYS A 514 25.84 -6.37 3.29
C LYS A 514 25.42 -6.31 1.82
N ALA A 515 26.20 -6.92 0.92
CA ALA A 515 25.82 -7.02 -0.49
C ALA A 515 24.58 -7.90 -0.70
N SER A 516 24.45 -8.97 0.09
CA SER A 516 23.30 -9.88 0.04
C SER A 516 22.00 -9.17 0.41
N ILE A 517 21.97 -8.41 1.50
CA ILE A 517 20.76 -7.67 1.88
C ILE A 517 20.42 -6.60 0.84
N ALA A 518 21.41 -5.93 0.24
CA ALA A 518 21.19 -4.93 -0.81
C ALA A 518 20.55 -5.55 -2.07
N ALA A 519 20.92 -6.80 -2.39
CA ALA A 519 20.38 -7.57 -3.51
C ALA A 519 19.08 -8.32 -3.18
N GLY A 520 18.49 -8.12 -1.99
CA GLY A 520 17.22 -8.74 -1.58
C GLY A 520 17.35 -10.08 -0.86
N PHE A 521 18.56 -10.57 -0.60
CA PHE A 521 18.82 -11.78 0.17
C PHE A 521 18.93 -11.47 1.66
N SER A 522 17.88 -11.75 2.42
CA SER A 522 17.81 -11.57 3.86
C SER A 522 18.40 -12.74 4.65
N MET A 523 18.71 -13.86 3.99
CA MET A 523 19.36 -15.02 4.59
C MET A 523 20.43 -15.56 3.67
N ILE A 524 21.60 -15.89 4.22
CA ILE A 524 22.64 -16.61 3.49
C ILE A 524 23.05 -17.91 4.17
N ARG A 525 23.37 -18.91 3.37
CA ARG A 525 24.00 -20.13 3.85
C ARG A 525 25.43 -20.13 3.32
N VAL A 526 26.37 -20.04 4.25
CA VAL A 526 27.78 -19.86 3.93
C VAL A 526 28.35 -21.20 3.47
N MET A 527 28.95 -21.20 2.28
CA MET A 527 29.71 -22.36 1.80
C MET A 527 30.89 -22.60 2.74
N PRO A 528 31.16 -23.85 3.17
CA PRO A 528 32.23 -24.14 4.11
C PRO A 528 33.63 -24.18 3.46
N LEU A 529 33.75 -23.59 2.27
CA LEU A 529 34.96 -23.54 1.45
C LEU A 529 35.46 -22.09 1.38
N GLY A 530 36.74 -21.89 1.69
CA GLY A 530 37.45 -20.62 1.51
C GLY A 530 38.50 -20.69 0.40
N GLU A 531 39.16 -19.57 0.13
CA GLU A 531 40.24 -19.49 -0.86
C GLU A 531 41.56 -20.01 -0.28
N GLY A 532 42.18 -21.01 -0.91
CA GLY A 532 43.47 -21.57 -0.50
C GLY A 532 43.41 -22.71 0.55
N GLU A 533 44.53 -23.41 0.72
CA GLU A 533 44.62 -24.53 1.67
C GLU A 533 44.47 -24.06 3.12
N GLY A 534 43.58 -24.73 3.88
CA GLY A 534 43.36 -24.43 5.30
C GLY A 534 42.28 -23.38 5.59
N ASN A 535 41.70 -22.73 4.57
CA ASN A 535 40.67 -21.70 4.74
C ASN A 535 39.22 -22.23 4.68
N SER A 536 39.05 -23.55 4.70
CA SER A 536 37.75 -24.23 4.74
C SER A 536 37.40 -24.65 6.18
N ILE A 537 36.10 -24.76 6.48
CA ILE A 537 35.63 -25.22 7.80
C ILE A 537 35.67 -26.76 7.82
N THR A 538 36.76 -27.36 8.27
CA THR A 538 36.93 -28.83 8.36
C THR A 538 37.00 -29.35 9.80
N GLU A 539 37.23 -28.46 10.77
CA GLU A 539 37.42 -28.78 12.19
C GLU A 539 36.93 -27.65 13.13
N ALA A 540 36.86 -27.94 14.44
CA ALA A 540 36.41 -27.01 15.47
C ALA A 540 37.17 -25.68 15.45
N LYS A 541 38.48 -25.72 15.20
CA LYS A 541 39.34 -24.53 15.14
C LYS A 541 38.94 -23.58 14.00
N SER A 542 38.76 -24.12 12.79
CA SER A 542 38.31 -23.35 11.62
C SER A 542 36.90 -22.77 11.82
N LEU A 543 35.99 -23.53 12.44
CA LEU A 543 34.65 -23.04 12.79
C LEU A 543 34.71 -21.88 13.79
N LYS A 544 35.56 -21.98 14.82
CA LYS A 544 35.74 -20.89 15.81
C LYS A 544 36.31 -19.63 15.18
N ILE A 545 37.16 -19.74 14.17
CA ILE A 545 37.66 -18.58 13.41
C ILE A 545 36.51 -17.93 12.64
N ALA A 546 35.71 -18.71 11.91
CA ALA A 546 34.55 -18.18 11.17
C ALA A 546 33.51 -17.53 12.11
N GLN A 547 33.20 -18.16 13.25
CA GLN A 547 32.34 -17.59 14.30
C GLN A 547 32.94 -16.33 14.95
N GLN A 548 34.27 -16.20 15.01
CA GLN A 548 34.91 -14.98 15.51
C GLN A 548 34.83 -13.86 14.48
N ASN A 549 35.03 -14.16 13.19
CA ASN A 549 34.86 -13.20 12.10
C ASN A 549 33.42 -12.66 12.06
N SER A 550 32.42 -13.50 12.35
CA SER A 550 31.01 -13.08 12.35
C SER A 550 30.64 -12.12 13.49
N LYS A 551 31.44 -12.04 14.57
CA LYS A 551 31.22 -11.07 15.67
C LYS A 551 31.42 -9.60 15.25
N ARG A 552 32.02 -9.35 14.08
CA ARG A 552 32.05 -8.02 13.46
C ARG A 552 30.65 -7.54 13.04
N GLY A 553 29.68 -8.45 13.01
CA GLY A 553 28.27 -8.23 12.71
C GLY A 553 27.92 -8.51 11.25
N GLY A 554 26.76 -9.13 11.02
CA GLY A 554 26.19 -9.37 9.69
C GLY A 554 24.98 -8.49 9.42
N TYR A 555 24.71 -8.17 8.15
CA TYR A 555 23.54 -7.36 7.76
C TYR A 555 22.29 -8.19 7.48
N CYS A 556 22.45 -9.46 7.14
CA CYS A 556 21.41 -10.46 6.94
C CYS A 556 21.69 -11.68 7.83
N ASP A 557 20.69 -12.54 8.05
CA ASP A 557 20.91 -13.77 8.82
C ASP A 557 21.83 -14.73 8.06
N PHE A 558 22.56 -15.59 8.77
CA PHE A 558 23.47 -16.54 8.14
C PHE A 558 23.66 -17.86 8.90
N ASN A 559 23.95 -18.94 8.16
CA ASN A 559 24.29 -20.26 8.72
C ASN A 559 25.63 -20.78 8.21
N PHE A 560 26.41 -21.38 9.10
CA PHE A 560 27.64 -22.09 8.78
C PHE A 560 27.40 -23.55 8.43
N SER A 561 28.32 -24.09 7.63
CA SER A 561 28.42 -25.51 7.31
C SER A 561 29.80 -26.03 7.67
N VAL A 562 29.97 -27.35 7.68
CA VAL A 562 31.27 -28.03 7.80
C VAL A 562 31.53 -28.89 6.56
N THR A 563 32.80 -29.01 6.19
CA THR A 563 33.32 -29.77 5.06
C THR A 563 33.88 -31.12 5.51
N ALA A 564 33.49 -32.19 4.83
CA ALA A 564 34.04 -33.53 5.00
C ALA A 564 35.45 -33.65 4.38
N THR A 565 36.36 -34.35 5.07
CA THR A 565 37.66 -34.81 4.58
C THR A 565 37.74 -36.33 4.68
N SER A 566 38.82 -36.94 4.16
CA SER A 566 39.00 -38.39 4.21
C SER A 566 39.12 -39.00 5.62
N ASP A 567 39.32 -38.17 6.65
CA ASP A 567 39.77 -38.58 7.98
C ASP A 567 39.09 -37.82 9.16
N ASN A 568 38.09 -36.97 8.89
CA ASN A 568 37.43 -36.17 9.93
C ASN A 568 36.03 -36.64 10.37
N ALA A 569 35.54 -37.80 9.90
CA ALA A 569 34.19 -38.31 10.18
C ALA A 569 33.85 -38.36 11.69
N ASP A 570 34.75 -38.88 12.50
CA ASP A 570 34.53 -38.97 13.96
C ASP A 570 34.48 -37.58 14.63
N LYS A 571 35.25 -36.62 14.11
CA LYS A 571 35.38 -35.27 14.70
C LYS A 571 34.23 -34.34 14.30
N ILE A 572 33.67 -34.48 13.09
CA ILE A 572 32.59 -33.60 12.62
C ILE A 572 31.27 -33.87 13.35
N SER A 573 31.07 -35.07 13.89
CA SER A 573 29.89 -35.42 14.70
C SER A 573 29.74 -34.49 15.93
N LEU A 574 30.87 -34.07 16.52
CA LEU A 574 30.92 -33.13 17.64
C LEU A 574 30.55 -31.70 17.23
N LEU A 575 30.74 -31.34 15.97
CA LEU A 575 30.41 -30.02 15.41
C LEU A 575 28.97 -29.92 14.94
N ALA A 576 28.28 -31.06 14.81
CA ALA A 576 26.94 -31.10 14.24
C ALA A 576 25.93 -30.24 15.02
N GLY A 577 26.16 -29.95 16.30
CA GLY A 577 25.32 -29.03 17.09
C GLY A 577 25.51 -27.55 16.76
N GLU A 578 26.63 -27.16 16.14
CA GLU A 578 27.03 -25.77 15.87
C GLU A 578 26.92 -25.36 14.39
N VAL A 579 26.55 -26.27 13.48
CA VAL A 579 26.45 -26.03 12.03
C VAL A 579 25.16 -26.58 11.42
N GLY A 580 24.75 -26.04 10.26
CA GLY A 580 23.52 -26.45 9.56
C GLY A 580 23.64 -27.68 8.63
N SER A 581 24.83 -27.96 8.08
CA SER A 581 25.20 -29.16 7.26
C SER A 581 26.74 -29.35 7.36
N LEU A 582 27.44 -30.35 6.81
CA LEU A 582 27.08 -31.43 5.92
C LEU A 582 27.55 -31.21 4.47
N PHE A 583 28.69 -30.59 4.16
CA PHE A 583 29.20 -30.51 2.78
C PHE A 583 30.24 -31.60 2.47
N ILE A 584 30.00 -32.41 1.44
CA ILE A 584 30.90 -33.48 0.99
C ILE A 584 31.51 -33.10 -0.37
N PRO A 585 32.77 -32.61 -0.40
CA PRO A 585 33.47 -32.25 -1.63
C PRO A 585 34.03 -33.50 -2.34
N PHE A 586 33.32 -34.03 -3.32
CA PHE A 586 33.68 -35.31 -3.95
C PHE A 586 34.95 -35.22 -4.81
N ASN A 587 35.20 -34.05 -5.39
CA ASN A 587 36.37 -33.76 -6.23
C ASN A 587 37.68 -33.67 -5.41
N HIS A 588 37.60 -33.39 -4.11
CA HIS A 588 38.78 -33.13 -3.25
C HIS A 588 39.03 -34.21 -2.16
N MET A 589 38.26 -35.30 -2.14
CA MET A 589 38.29 -36.37 -1.12
C MET A 589 39.40 -37.43 -1.29
N SER A 590 40.43 -37.21 -2.10
CA SER A 590 41.47 -38.22 -2.38
C SER A 590 42.60 -38.22 -1.34
N GLY A 591 42.49 -39.08 -0.31
CA GLY A 591 43.58 -39.41 0.61
C GLY A 591 44.43 -40.59 0.12
N LYS A 592 45.71 -40.66 0.52
CA LYS A 592 46.72 -41.61 -0.01
C LYS A 592 46.46 -43.11 0.25
N ASN A 593 45.44 -43.53 1.02
CA ASN A 593 45.23 -44.94 1.39
C ASN A 593 43.77 -45.38 1.65
N ILE A 594 42.73 -44.59 1.29
CA ILE A 594 41.31 -44.93 1.57
C ILE A 594 40.46 -44.76 0.30
N SER A 595 39.55 -45.70 0.02
CA SER A 595 38.57 -45.59 -1.07
C SER A 595 37.61 -44.42 -0.82
N LYS A 596 37.39 -43.54 -1.82
CA LYS A 596 36.47 -42.38 -1.72
C LYS A 596 35.09 -42.78 -1.19
N VAL A 597 34.56 -43.91 -1.64
CA VAL A 597 33.26 -44.46 -1.22
C VAL A 597 33.26 -44.82 0.27
N ALA A 598 34.35 -45.41 0.77
CA ALA A 598 34.48 -45.77 2.19
C ALA A 598 34.57 -44.52 3.09
N ALA A 599 35.26 -43.47 2.63
CA ALA A 599 35.31 -42.19 3.34
C ALA A 599 33.93 -41.52 3.41
N VAL A 600 33.18 -41.51 2.30
CA VAL A 600 31.80 -40.99 2.28
C VAL A 600 30.88 -41.80 3.18
N GLN A 601 30.98 -43.13 3.15
CA GLN A 601 30.18 -44.01 4.02
C GLN A 601 30.39 -43.70 5.50
N ALA A 602 31.64 -43.50 5.94
CA ALA A 602 31.94 -43.10 7.32
C ALA A 602 31.25 -41.79 7.73
N HIS A 603 31.12 -40.82 6.82
CA HIS A 603 30.38 -39.59 7.07
C HIS A 603 28.87 -39.79 7.15
N PHE A 604 28.31 -40.70 6.35
CA PHE A 604 26.89 -41.06 6.42
C PHE A 604 26.53 -41.73 7.76
N ASP A 605 27.45 -42.54 8.30
CA ASP A 605 27.30 -43.19 9.60
C ASP A 605 27.45 -42.20 10.77
N ALA A 606 28.39 -41.26 10.69
CA ALA A 606 28.69 -40.31 11.77
C ALA A 606 27.75 -39.08 11.80
N TRP A 607 27.15 -38.67 10.67
CA TRP A 607 26.36 -37.44 10.57
C TRP A 607 24.89 -37.62 10.97
N PRO A 608 24.29 -36.74 11.79
CA PRO A 608 22.90 -36.91 12.27
C PRO A 608 21.88 -37.05 11.14
N THR A 609 20.96 -38.02 11.26
CA THR A 609 19.98 -38.39 10.22
C THR A 609 19.04 -37.27 9.78
N HIS A 610 18.67 -36.39 10.70
CA HIS A 610 17.79 -35.27 10.43
C HIS A 610 18.51 -34.12 9.72
N LYS A 611 19.84 -33.97 9.84
CA LYS A 611 20.56 -32.84 9.24
C LYS A 611 20.86 -33.04 7.75
N PRO A 612 20.78 -31.98 6.93
CA PRO A 612 21.00 -32.05 5.49
C PRO A 612 22.46 -32.36 5.13
N ILE A 613 22.63 -33.07 4.01
CA ILE A 613 23.93 -33.35 3.37
C ILE A 613 23.91 -32.73 1.97
N ILE A 614 24.98 -32.04 1.61
CA ILE A 614 25.19 -31.34 0.35
C ILE A 614 26.44 -31.91 -0.32
N THR A 615 26.42 -32.06 -1.64
CA THR A 615 27.57 -32.57 -2.40
C THR A 615 27.70 -31.87 -3.75
N ASP A 616 28.94 -31.70 -4.22
CA ASP A 616 29.30 -31.22 -5.55
C ASP A 616 29.64 -32.37 -6.53
N ALA A 617 29.23 -33.61 -6.21
CA ALA A 617 29.52 -34.79 -7.01
C ALA A 617 28.96 -34.69 -8.43
N ARG A 618 29.73 -35.15 -9.42
CA ARG A 618 29.40 -35.10 -10.84
C ARG A 618 29.54 -36.46 -11.49
N THR A 619 28.77 -36.74 -12.53
CA THR A 619 28.91 -37.91 -13.41
C THR A 619 28.89 -39.25 -12.65
N THR A 620 29.93 -40.09 -12.77
CA THR A 620 30.01 -41.40 -12.09
C THR A 620 30.02 -41.30 -10.58
N ASP A 621 30.57 -40.21 -10.04
CA ASP A 621 30.62 -39.94 -8.61
C ASP A 621 29.23 -39.59 -8.06
N LEU A 622 28.41 -38.88 -8.87
CA LEU A 622 27.02 -38.56 -8.53
C LEU A 622 26.17 -39.82 -8.39
N ALA A 623 26.31 -40.77 -9.31
CA ALA A 623 25.60 -42.06 -9.23
C ALA A 623 25.97 -42.84 -7.95
N SER A 624 27.25 -42.79 -7.56
CA SER A 624 27.75 -43.48 -6.38
C SER A 624 27.17 -42.90 -5.08
N ILE A 625 27.15 -41.57 -4.94
CA ILE A 625 26.61 -40.94 -3.73
C ILE A 625 25.09 -41.01 -3.64
N LEU A 626 24.38 -40.97 -4.78
CA LEU A 626 22.92 -41.16 -4.80
C LEU A 626 22.53 -42.58 -4.40
N LEU A 627 23.31 -43.59 -4.81
CA LEU A 627 23.12 -44.97 -4.37
C LEU A 627 23.33 -45.11 -2.85
N LEU A 628 24.41 -44.52 -2.30
CA LEU A 628 24.65 -44.51 -0.86
C LEU A 628 23.53 -43.79 -0.10
N ALA A 629 23.07 -42.64 -0.59
CA ALA A 629 21.95 -41.92 0.00
C ALA A 629 20.65 -42.75 -0.01
N SER A 630 20.40 -43.50 -1.08
CA SER A 630 19.28 -44.44 -1.15
C SER A 630 19.41 -45.57 -0.12
N LEU A 631 20.59 -46.16 0.02
CA LEU A 631 20.84 -47.27 0.95
C LEU A 631 20.68 -46.86 2.41
N HIS A 632 21.07 -45.63 2.76
CA HIS A 632 20.92 -45.08 4.11
C HIS A 632 19.59 -44.33 4.32
N ASN A 633 18.70 -44.29 3.33
CA ASN A 633 17.46 -43.51 3.34
C ASN A 633 17.66 -42.03 3.76
N ARG A 634 18.69 -41.38 3.17
CA ARG A 634 19.10 -40.02 3.51
C ARG A 634 18.62 -39.01 2.47
N ARG A 635 18.25 -37.82 2.95
CA ARG A 635 18.08 -36.63 2.10
C ARG A 635 19.44 -36.12 1.64
N ILE A 636 19.60 -35.89 0.34
CA ILE A 636 20.82 -35.33 -0.23
C ILE A 636 20.51 -34.20 -1.21
N HIS A 637 21.30 -33.13 -1.12
CA HIS A 637 21.23 -31.99 -2.03
C HIS A 637 22.46 -31.93 -2.93
N VAL A 638 22.27 -31.92 -4.24
CA VAL A 638 23.34 -31.81 -5.25
C VAL A 638 23.51 -30.35 -5.64
N THR A 639 24.66 -29.76 -5.34
CA THR A 639 24.90 -28.33 -5.57
C THR A 639 25.64 -28.04 -6.87
N ALA A 640 25.38 -26.88 -7.45
CA ALA A 640 26.04 -26.38 -8.67
C ALA A 640 25.98 -27.38 -9.86
N VAL A 641 24.79 -27.90 -10.15
CA VAL A 641 24.56 -28.77 -11.31
C VAL A 641 24.79 -27.97 -12.60
N THR A 642 25.69 -28.47 -13.44
CA THR A 642 26.14 -27.75 -14.65
C THR A 642 26.00 -28.58 -15.93
N THR A 643 25.86 -29.91 -15.85
CA THR A 643 25.84 -30.78 -17.03
C THR A 643 24.46 -31.35 -17.31
N LYS A 644 24.19 -31.64 -18.59
CA LYS A 644 22.98 -32.31 -19.05
C LYS A 644 22.80 -33.71 -18.47
N ASP A 645 23.89 -34.46 -18.29
CA ASP A 645 23.82 -35.83 -17.80
C ASP A 645 23.48 -35.87 -16.31
N ASP A 646 24.03 -34.94 -15.52
CA ASP A 646 23.76 -34.84 -14.09
C ASP A 646 22.29 -34.46 -13.82
N ILE A 647 21.74 -33.45 -14.51
CA ILE A 647 20.35 -33.03 -14.29
C ILE A 647 19.35 -34.11 -14.73
N ARG A 648 19.67 -34.89 -15.78
CA ARG A 648 18.86 -36.04 -16.20
C ARG A 648 18.89 -37.17 -15.19
N LEU A 649 20.05 -37.47 -14.61
CA LEU A 649 20.17 -38.47 -13.57
C LEU A 649 19.35 -38.08 -12.33
N ILE A 650 19.42 -36.81 -11.92
CA ILE A 650 18.62 -36.29 -10.80
C ILE A 650 17.12 -36.38 -11.10
N ALA A 651 16.69 -35.99 -12.31
CA ALA A 651 15.30 -36.13 -12.73
C ALA A 651 14.79 -37.58 -12.65
N LEU A 652 15.61 -38.55 -13.10
CA LEU A 652 15.31 -39.98 -12.99
C LEU A 652 15.20 -40.45 -11.54
N CYS A 653 16.09 -39.99 -10.66
CA CYS A 653 16.03 -40.31 -9.23
C CYS A 653 14.77 -39.74 -8.57
N LYS A 654 14.39 -38.50 -8.88
CA LYS A 654 13.14 -37.90 -8.40
C LYS A 654 11.90 -38.65 -8.88
N ALA A 655 11.88 -39.08 -10.15
CA ALA A 655 10.79 -39.89 -10.70
C ALA A 655 10.63 -41.24 -9.98
N LYS A 656 11.71 -41.76 -9.38
CA LYS A 656 11.72 -42.96 -8.54
C LYS A 656 11.47 -42.67 -7.04
N GLN A 657 11.01 -41.47 -6.70
CA GLN A 657 10.72 -41.05 -5.33
C GLN A 657 11.94 -41.10 -4.39
N MET A 658 13.16 -40.95 -4.92
CA MET A 658 14.35 -40.78 -4.10
C MET A 658 14.37 -39.38 -3.48
N ASN A 659 14.82 -39.26 -2.24
CA ASN A 659 14.96 -37.99 -1.51
C ASN A 659 16.20 -37.19 -1.95
N VAL A 660 16.21 -36.78 -3.23
CA VAL A 660 17.25 -35.94 -3.83
C VAL A 660 16.69 -34.58 -4.23
N THR A 661 17.43 -33.53 -3.90
CA THR A 661 17.18 -32.17 -4.39
C THR A 661 18.43 -31.61 -5.05
N CYS A 662 18.31 -30.52 -5.82
CA CYS A 662 19.44 -29.90 -6.46
C CYS A 662 19.30 -28.40 -6.66
N ASP A 663 20.44 -27.72 -6.78
CA ASP A 663 20.52 -26.34 -7.20
C ASP A 663 21.34 -26.15 -8.48
N VAL A 664 21.03 -25.06 -9.18
CA VAL A 664 21.78 -24.57 -10.33
C VAL A 664 22.22 -23.14 -10.04
N SER A 665 23.49 -22.84 -10.30
CA SER A 665 23.99 -21.47 -10.21
C SER A 665 23.28 -20.60 -11.25
N ILE A 666 22.74 -19.45 -10.84
CA ILE A 666 22.07 -18.49 -11.73
C ILE A 666 22.98 -18.17 -12.92
N TYR A 667 24.27 -18.02 -12.69
CA TYR A 667 25.27 -17.74 -13.73
C TYR A 667 25.37 -18.86 -14.78
N SER A 668 25.14 -20.12 -14.42
CA SER A 668 25.15 -21.23 -15.38
C SER A 668 23.94 -21.21 -16.33
N LEU A 669 22.87 -20.48 -15.99
CA LEU A 669 21.73 -20.27 -16.88
C LEU A 669 21.97 -19.20 -17.95
N TYR A 670 22.91 -18.28 -17.71
CA TYR A 670 23.15 -17.11 -18.58
C TYR A 670 24.55 -17.05 -19.20
N LEU A 671 25.53 -17.76 -18.63
CA LEU A 671 26.90 -17.84 -19.13
C LEU A 671 27.25 -19.26 -19.53
N SER A 672 27.99 -19.38 -20.63
CA SER A 672 28.44 -20.64 -21.19
C SER A 672 29.90 -20.58 -21.64
N GLN A 673 30.44 -21.72 -22.06
CA GLN A 673 31.74 -21.79 -22.72
C GLN A 673 31.77 -21.05 -24.08
N ASP A 674 30.62 -20.71 -24.67
CA ASP A 674 30.58 -19.89 -25.89
C ASP A 674 30.93 -18.43 -25.57
N ASP A 675 30.57 -17.96 -24.36
CA ASP A 675 30.92 -16.63 -23.87
C ASP A 675 32.39 -16.58 -23.39
N TYR A 676 32.84 -17.65 -22.72
CA TYR A 676 34.18 -17.77 -22.14
C TYR A 676 34.81 -19.15 -22.41
N PRO A 677 35.47 -19.36 -23.56
CA PRO A 677 35.97 -20.68 -23.98
C PRO A 677 37.00 -21.34 -23.05
N ASP A 678 37.81 -20.55 -22.35
CA ASP A 678 38.86 -21.06 -21.44
C ASP A 678 38.34 -21.44 -20.04
N CYS A 679 37.04 -21.28 -19.80
CA CYS A 679 36.39 -21.51 -18.51
C CYS A 679 35.62 -22.84 -18.52
N SER A 680 36.35 -23.96 -18.43
CA SER A 680 35.77 -25.32 -18.46
C SER A 680 34.80 -25.65 -17.31
N PHE A 681 34.74 -24.80 -16.28
CA PHE A 681 33.79 -24.91 -15.17
C PHE A 681 32.39 -24.36 -15.50
N LEU A 682 32.25 -23.60 -16.60
CA LEU A 682 30.96 -23.17 -17.14
C LEU A 682 30.31 -24.29 -17.98
N PRO A 683 28.96 -24.33 -18.09
CA PRO A 683 28.30 -25.24 -19.00
C PRO A 683 28.63 -24.91 -20.47
N ASN A 684 28.66 -25.91 -21.35
CA ASN A 684 28.59 -25.63 -22.79
C ASN A 684 27.14 -25.28 -23.18
N ALA A 685 26.93 -24.78 -24.41
CA ALA A 685 25.59 -24.38 -24.87
C ALA A 685 24.53 -25.50 -24.80
N ARG A 686 24.93 -26.77 -25.00
CA ARG A 686 24.01 -27.93 -24.92
C ARG A 686 23.60 -28.22 -23.48
N ASP A 687 24.54 -28.06 -22.55
CA ASP A 687 24.28 -28.21 -21.12
C ASP A 687 23.38 -27.08 -20.61
N GLN A 688 23.69 -25.82 -20.96
CA GLN A 688 22.87 -24.67 -20.58
C GLN A 688 21.43 -24.80 -21.09
N ALA A 689 21.24 -25.21 -22.35
CA ALA A 689 19.91 -25.48 -22.89
C ALA A 689 19.18 -26.60 -22.13
N ALA A 690 19.90 -27.64 -21.69
CA ALA A 690 19.33 -28.71 -20.90
C ALA A 690 18.89 -28.24 -19.51
N LEU A 691 19.63 -27.32 -18.87
CA LEU A 691 19.23 -26.72 -17.59
C LEU A 691 17.89 -25.97 -17.73
N TRP A 692 17.74 -25.14 -18.78
CA TRP A 692 16.47 -24.46 -19.06
C TRP A 692 15.31 -25.42 -19.33
N GLN A 693 15.55 -26.51 -20.08
CA GLN A 693 14.54 -27.53 -20.35
C GLN A 693 14.10 -28.32 -19.11
N HIS A 694 14.95 -28.42 -18.09
CA HIS A 694 14.69 -29.17 -16.86
C HIS A 694 14.42 -28.25 -15.67
N LEU A 695 13.90 -27.03 -15.88
CA LEU A 695 13.57 -26.07 -14.82
C LEU A 695 12.73 -26.67 -13.69
N ALA A 696 11.76 -27.53 -14.02
CA ALA A 696 10.92 -28.23 -13.04
C ALA A 696 11.69 -29.22 -12.14
N THR A 697 12.86 -29.67 -12.57
CA THR A 697 13.76 -30.53 -11.78
C THR A 697 14.63 -29.71 -10.82
N ILE A 698 14.88 -28.43 -11.11
CA ILE A 698 15.72 -27.55 -10.29
C ILE A 698 14.90 -27.04 -9.11
N ASP A 699 15.29 -27.40 -7.88
CA ASP A 699 14.55 -26.99 -6.67
C ASP A 699 14.97 -25.60 -6.19
N VAL A 700 16.23 -25.23 -6.39
CA VAL A 700 16.83 -24.04 -5.80
C VAL A 700 17.72 -23.33 -6.82
N PHE A 701 17.73 -22.00 -6.77
CA PHE A 701 18.76 -21.20 -7.45
C PHE A 701 19.84 -20.79 -6.47
N SER A 702 21.09 -20.82 -6.93
CA SER A 702 22.25 -20.46 -6.11
C SER A 702 23.15 -19.45 -6.83
N ILE A 703 24.02 -18.78 -6.09
CA ILE A 703 25.07 -17.94 -6.69
C ILE A 703 26.36 -18.79 -6.79
N GLY A 704 26.82 -19.33 -5.66
CA GLY A 704 28.00 -20.17 -5.59
C GLY A 704 29.31 -19.39 -5.75
N SER A 705 30.41 -20.12 -5.93
CA SER A 705 31.75 -19.56 -6.18
C SER A 705 32.02 -19.22 -7.65
N LEU A 706 31.07 -19.53 -8.55
CA LEU A 706 31.25 -19.41 -9.99
C LEU A 706 31.61 -17.99 -10.46
N PRO A 707 30.97 -16.90 -9.97
CA PRO A 707 31.34 -15.54 -10.35
C PRO A 707 32.77 -15.18 -9.92
N TYR A 708 33.17 -15.61 -8.72
CA TYR A 708 34.51 -15.39 -8.18
C TYR A 708 35.58 -16.13 -9.00
N GLN A 709 35.33 -17.40 -9.34
CA GLN A 709 36.22 -18.20 -10.19
C GLN A 709 36.39 -17.59 -11.58
N LEU A 710 35.31 -17.05 -12.15
CA LEU A 710 35.34 -16.35 -13.42
C LEU A 710 36.19 -15.06 -13.34
N ALA A 711 36.00 -14.24 -12.30
CA ALA A 711 36.81 -13.05 -12.06
C ALA A 711 38.31 -13.40 -11.98
N GLN A 712 38.64 -14.43 -11.20
CA GLN A 712 40.03 -14.88 -11.00
C GLN A 712 40.65 -15.40 -12.31
N LYS A 713 39.91 -16.21 -13.09
CA LYS A 713 40.39 -16.76 -14.36
C LYS A 713 40.63 -15.69 -15.42
N LEU A 714 39.83 -14.62 -15.41
CA LEU A 714 39.93 -13.49 -16.33
C LEU A 714 40.89 -12.38 -15.85
N GLY A 715 41.54 -12.55 -14.69
CA GLY A 715 42.44 -11.54 -14.12
C GLY A 715 41.75 -10.23 -13.72
N LYS A 716 40.45 -10.30 -13.37
CA LYS A 716 39.65 -9.16 -12.91
C LYS A 716 39.75 -9.00 -11.39
N PRO A 717 39.38 -7.84 -10.82
CA PRO A 717 39.38 -7.65 -9.37
C PRO A 717 38.52 -8.70 -8.65
N THR A 718 39.13 -9.50 -7.78
CA THR A 718 38.47 -10.56 -7.01
C THR A 718 38.00 -10.00 -5.66
N ASP A 719 36.77 -9.51 -5.62
CA ASP A 719 36.09 -9.06 -4.39
C ASP A 719 35.13 -10.15 -3.86
N ALA A 720 34.91 -10.19 -2.54
CA ALA A 720 34.04 -11.19 -1.91
C ALA A 720 32.56 -11.03 -2.33
N THR A 721 32.14 -9.87 -2.82
CA THR A 721 30.75 -9.57 -3.19
C THR A 721 30.42 -9.83 -4.66
N VAL A 722 31.41 -10.26 -5.45
CA VAL A 722 31.28 -10.44 -6.91
C VAL A 722 30.08 -11.31 -7.24
N GLY A 723 29.20 -10.73 -8.05
CA GLY A 723 28.06 -11.40 -8.65
C GLY A 723 26.79 -11.51 -7.81
N ILE A 724 26.78 -10.98 -6.58
CA ILE A 724 25.58 -10.97 -5.73
C ILE A 724 24.51 -10.01 -6.28
N ALA A 725 24.92 -8.82 -6.72
CA ALA A 725 24.01 -7.77 -7.20
C ALA A 725 23.30 -8.14 -8.51
N ASP A 726 23.93 -8.95 -9.37
CA ASP A 726 23.37 -9.31 -10.68
C ASP A 726 22.31 -10.41 -10.60
N ALA A 727 22.31 -11.20 -9.52
CA ALA A 727 21.55 -12.45 -9.42
C ALA A 727 20.04 -12.26 -9.62
N LEU A 728 19.43 -11.34 -8.90
CA LEU A 728 17.99 -11.10 -8.97
C LEU A 728 17.58 -10.32 -10.25
N PRO A 729 18.28 -9.25 -10.67
CA PRO A 729 18.02 -8.59 -11.96
C PRO A 729 18.03 -9.53 -13.17
N LEU A 730 18.92 -10.52 -13.22
CA LEU A 730 18.95 -11.54 -14.28
C LEU A 730 17.65 -12.37 -14.31
N LEU A 731 17.20 -12.83 -13.14
CA LEU A 731 15.95 -13.60 -13.03
C LEU A 731 14.72 -12.75 -13.38
N LEU A 732 14.66 -11.48 -12.95
CA LEU A 732 13.59 -10.55 -13.29
C LEU A 732 13.56 -10.25 -14.80
N THR A 733 14.73 -10.15 -15.44
CA THR A 733 14.82 -10.02 -16.90
C THR A 733 14.16 -11.21 -17.59
N SER A 734 14.41 -12.43 -17.12
CA SER A 734 13.75 -13.64 -17.63
C SER A 734 12.24 -13.68 -17.36
N VAL A 735 11.75 -13.01 -16.31
CA VAL A 735 10.30 -12.83 -16.09
C VAL A 735 9.69 -11.93 -17.15
N VAL A 736 10.36 -10.82 -17.47
CA VAL A 736 9.91 -9.89 -18.53
C VAL A 736 9.98 -10.57 -19.91
N GLU A 737 10.94 -11.45 -20.13
CA GLU A 737 11.06 -12.25 -21.37
C GLU A 737 10.09 -13.45 -21.42
N GLY A 738 9.33 -13.73 -20.35
CA GLY A 738 8.38 -14.84 -20.29
C GLY A 738 9.02 -16.23 -20.12
N LYS A 739 10.30 -16.31 -19.76
CA LYS A 739 11.01 -17.58 -19.47
C LYS A 739 10.80 -18.06 -18.03
N LEU A 740 10.48 -17.14 -17.12
CA LEU A 740 10.23 -17.40 -15.70
C LEU A 740 8.97 -16.67 -15.24
N THR A 741 8.40 -17.12 -14.13
CA THR A 741 7.37 -16.37 -13.39
C THR A 741 7.94 -15.83 -12.07
N ILE A 742 7.24 -14.88 -11.44
CA ILE A 742 7.57 -14.44 -10.08
C ILE A 742 7.48 -15.60 -9.08
N GLU A 743 6.50 -16.48 -9.25
CA GLU A 743 6.31 -17.65 -8.41
C GLU A 743 7.48 -18.64 -8.53
N ASP A 744 8.07 -18.77 -9.72
CA ASP A 744 9.29 -19.57 -9.91
C ASP A 744 10.48 -19.04 -9.10
N ILE A 745 10.61 -17.71 -9.03
CA ILE A 745 11.65 -17.05 -8.22
C ILE A 745 11.39 -17.29 -6.73
N MET A 746 10.16 -17.05 -6.26
CA MET A 746 9.78 -17.27 -4.86
C MET A 746 10.00 -18.73 -4.43
N THR A 747 9.56 -19.67 -5.26
CA THR A 747 9.71 -21.10 -4.97
C THR A 747 11.18 -21.47 -4.81
N ARG A 748 12.06 -21.01 -5.71
CA ARG A 748 13.47 -21.45 -5.78
C ARG A 748 14.45 -20.62 -4.95
N LEU A 749 14.06 -19.43 -4.50
CA LEU A 749 14.88 -18.55 -3.66
C LEU A 749 14.30 -18.30 -2.26
N HIS A 750 13.11 -18.78 -1.94
CA HIS A 750 12.54 -18.66 -0.58
C HIS A 750 11.95 -19.98 -0.08
N ASP A 751 10.93 -20.54 -0.75
CA ASP A 751 10.16 -21.66 -0.19
C ASP A 751 10.97 -22.96 -0.12
N LYS A 752 11.54 -23.39 -1.25
CA LYS A 752 12.35 -24.62 -1.33
C LYS A 752 13.64 -24.53 -0.52
N PRO A 753 14.42 -23.43 -0.56
CA PRO A 753 15.57 -23.26 0.33
C PRO A 753 15.22 -23.46 1.81
N LYS A 754 14.12 -22.85 2.26
CA LYS A 754 13.67 -22.95 3.65
C LYS A 754 13.23 -24.35 4.02
N GLU A 755 12.48 -25.03 3.14
CA GLU A 755 12.04 -26.42 3.32
C GLU A 755 13.23 -27.40 3.35
N ILE A 756 14.13 -27.31 2.38
CA ILE A 756 15.23 -28.27 2.18
C ILE A 756 16.29 -28.16 3.28
N PHE A 757 16.59 -26.93 3.72
CA PHE A 757 17.65 -26.67 4.68
C PHE A 757 17.15 -26.33 6.09
N GLU A 758 15.83 -26.45 6.33
CA GLU A 758 15.19 -26.24 7.64
C GLU A 758 15.54 -24.87 8.25
N LEU A 759 15.42 -23.82 7.43
CA LEU A 759 15.75 -22.45 7.81
C LEU A 759 14.59 -21.78 8.58
N HIS A 760 14.92 -20.79 9.42
CA HIS A 760 13.94 -20.09 10.25
C HIS A 760 13.04 -19.14 9.44
N ASP A 761 11.90 -18.78 10.03
CA ASP A 761 11.04 -17.72 9.51
C ASP A 761 11.68 -16.35 9.66
N GLN A 762 11.67 -15.56 8.59
CA GLN A 762 12.17 -14.18 8.58
C GLN A 762 11.02 -13.18 8.77
N ILE A 763 10.38 -13.23 9.95
CA ILE A 763 9.25 -12.35 10.29
C ILE A 763 9.67 -10.88 10.21
N GLY A 764 8.79 -10.04 9.65
CA GLY A 764 9.09 -8.62 9.44
C GLY A 764 10.08 -8.35 8.31
N THR A 765 10.23 -9.30 7.38
CA THR A 765 11.08 -9.15 6.19
C THR A 765 10.24 -9.13 4.92
N THR A 766 10.41 -8.08 4.12
CA THR A 766 9.75 -7.93 2.82
C THR A 766 10.73 -7.33 1.81
N LEU A 767 10.65 -7.80 0.57
CA LEU A 767 11.43 -7.34 -0.56
C LEU A 767 10.47 -6.73 -1.58
N GLU A 768 10.74 -5.52 -2.04
CA GLU A 768 10.01 -4.89 -3.13
C GLU A 768 10.92 -4.73 -4.33
N VAL A 769 10.48 -5.23 -5.48
CA VAL A 769 11.21 -5.20 -6.74
C VAL A 769 10.39 -4.51 -7.81
N GLU A 770 11.07 -3.76 -8.66
CA GLU A 770 10.48 -3.17 -9.86
C GLU A 770 10.69 -4.10 -11.04
N VAL A 771 9.63 -4.72 -11.52
CA VAL A 771 9.66 -5.60 -12.69
C VAL A 771 9.58 -4.76 -13.96
N GLY A 772 10.50 -4.97 -14.90
CA GLY A 772 10.53 -4.26 -16.18
C GLY A 772 11.34 -2.95 -16.18
N ARG A 773 11.82 -2.48 -15.01
CA ARG A 773 12.74 -1.32 -14.97
C ARG A 773 14.01 -1.64 -15.73
N THR A 774 14.25 -0.90 -16.80
CA THR A 774 15.36 -1.15 -17.72
C THR A 774 16.56 -0.29 -17.30
N TYR A 775 17.74 -0.91 -17.18
CA TYR A 775 19.00 -0.19 -16.97
C TYR A 775 20.17 -0.94 -17.60
N THR A 776 21.23 -0.21 -17.93
CA THR A 776 22.50 -0.79 -18.40
C THR A 776 23.40 -1.04 -17.20
N VAL A 777 23.94 -2.26 -17.09
CA VAL A 777 24.89 -2.60 -16.02
C VAL A 777 26.13 -1.71 -16.16
N PRO A 778 26.50 -0.94 -15.12
CA PRO A 778 27.59 0.02 -15.22
C PRO A 778 28.95 -0.67 -15.41
N GLU A 779 29.85 -0.05 -16.18
CA GLU A 779 31.24 -0.49 -16.30
C GLU A 779 32.11 -0.10 -15.09
N THR A 780 31.62 0.84 -14.28
CA THR A 780 32.27 1.34 -13.08
C THR A 780 31.68 0.70 -11.82
N GLY A 781 32.53 0.14 -10.94
CA GLY A 781 32.11 -0.49 -9.68
C GLY A 781 32.70 -1.89 -9.48
N PRO A 782 32.09 -2.74 -8.62
CA PRO A 782 32.43 -4.16 -8.51
C PRO A 782 32.28 -4.84 -9.87
N TRP A 783 33.25 -5.67 -10.25
CA TRP A 783 33.26 -6.29 -11.58
C TRP A 783 32.05 -7.23 -11.77
N SER A 784 31.40 -7.10 -12.93
CA SER A 784 30.33 -7.98 -13.40
C SER A 784 30.62 -8.50 -14.82
N PRO A 785 30.35 -9.79 -15.13
CA PRO A 785 30.43 -10.31 -16.50
C PRO A 785 29.31 -9.80 -17.41
N PHE A 786 28.35 -9.02 -16.87
CA PHE A 786 27.24 -8.43 -17.61
C PHE A 786 27.39 -6.91 -17.81
N ALA A 787 28.54 -6.32 -17.47
CA ALA A 787 28.82 -4.90 -17.70
C ALA A 787 28.52 -4.50 -19.17
N GLY A 788 27.80 -3.39 -19.36
CA GLY A 788 27.34 -2.92 -20.67
C GLY A 788 26.10 -3.62 -21.24
N LYS A 789 25.58 -4.68 -20.60
CA LYS A 789 24.31 -5.33 -20.99
C LYS A 789 23.12 -4.65 -20.32
N VAL A 790 21.96 -4.74 -20.98
CA VAL A 790 20.70 -4.19 -20.49
C VAL A 790 19.95 -5.26 -19.69
N LEU A 791 19.61 -4.95 -18.43
CA LEU A 791 18.78 -5.79 -17.57
C LEU A 791 17.42 -5.11 -17.31
N LYS A 792 16.40 -5.92 -17.01
CA LYS A 792 15.01 -5.49 -16.80
C LYS A 792 14.48 -5.92 -15.44
N GLY A 793 14.94 -5.23 -14.40
CA GLY A 793 14.38 -5.31 -13.05
C GLY A 793 15.37 -4.91 -11.97
N ALA A 794 14.89 -4.29 -10.90
CA ALA A 794 15.73 -3.75 -9.83
C ALA A 794 15.13 -3.98 -8.44
N VAL A 795 15.99 -4.00 -7.42
CA VAL A 795 15.57 -3.99 -6.01
C VAL A 795 15.25 -2.55 -5.62
N GLN A 796 14.00 -2.29 -5.24
CA GLN A 796 13.56 -0.97 -4.80
C GLN A 796 13.69 -0.81 -3.29
N ARG A 797 13.26 -1.81 -2.51
CA ARG A 797 13.28 -1.73 -1.06
C ARG A 797 13.40 -3.09 -0.41
N VAL A 798 14.21 -3.17 0.64
CA VAL A 798 14.30 -4.35 1.51
C VAL A 798 13.99 -3.90 2.93
N THR A 799 12.92 -4.46 3.49
CA THR A 799 12.62 -4.36 4.93
C THR A 799 13.15 -5.63 5.57
N PHE A 800 13.94 -5.50 6.63
CA PHE A 800 14.49 -6.63 7.40
C PHE A 800 14.31 -6.34 8.89
N GLN A 801 13.64 -7.23 9.61
CA GLN A 801 13.25 -7.04 11.02
C GLN A 801 12.46 -5.74 11.23
N ASP A 802 11.44 -5.51 10.39
CA ASP A 802 10.53 -4.35 10.39
C ASP A 802 11.21 -2.98 10.19
N GLN A 803 12.44 -2.98 9.67
CA GLN A 803 13.18 -1.76 9.36
C GLN A 803 13.73 -1.79 7.94
N VAL A 804 13.73 -0.63 7.27
CA VAL A 804 14.29 -0.48 5.93
C VAL A 804 15.81 -0.68 6.00
N ALA A 805 16.28 -1.73 5.33
CA ALA A 805 17.69 -2.12 5.25
C ALA A 805 18.32 -1.78 3.91
N CYS A 806 17.53 -1.65 2.83
CA CYS A 806 17.98 -1.25 1.50
C CYS A 806 16.92 -0.38 0.84
N LEU A 807 17.36 0.64 0.08
CA LEU A 807 16.53 1.48 -0.78
C LEU A 807 17.27 1.70 -2.11
N ASP A 808 16.59 1.46 -3.22
CA ASP A 808 17.11 1.52 -4.60
C ASP A 808 18.42 0.75 -4.81
N GLY A 809 18.49 -0.48 -4.27
CA GLY A 809 19.67 -1.34 -4.37
C GLY A 809 20.85 -0.92 -3.50
N VAL A 810 20.71 0.13 -2.69
CA VAL A 810 21.74 0.64 -1.77
C VAL A 810 21.37 0.29 -0.32
N ALA A 811 22.27 -0.40 0.37
CA ALA A 811 22.09 -0.69 1.80
C ALA A 811 22.09 0.61 2.62
N VAL A 812 21.07 0.78 3.47
CA VAL A 812 20.93 1.92 4.39
C VAL A 812 22.03 1.84 5.46
N GLU A 813 22.62 3.00 5.81
CA GLU A 813 23.61 3.05 6.88
C GLU A 813 22.98 2.73 8.24
N GLY A 814 23.48 1.69 8.89
CA GLY A 814 23.00 1.25 10.19
C GLY A 814 23.88 0.13 10.77
N PRO A 815 23.72 -0.17 12.08
CA PRO A 815 24.44 -1.27 12.70
C PRO A 815 24.01 -2.62 12.11
N PRO A 816 24.92 -3.60 11.99
CA PRO A 816 24.59 -4.96 11.55
C PRO A 816 23.58 -5.63 12.51
N LYS A 817 22.54 -6.25 11.96
CA LYS A 817 21.42 -6.88 12.71
C LYS A 817 21.20 -8.36 12.42
N GLY A 818 21.87 -8.89 11.41
CA GLY A 818 21.83 -10.29 11.05
C GLY A 818 22.43 -11.17 12.13
N LYS A 819 21.87 -12.37 12.29
CA LYS A 819 22.27 -13.32 13.33
C LYS A 819 22.84 -14.61 12.74
N ASP A 820 23.73 -15.22 13.51
CA ASP A 820 24.17 -16.59 13.28
C ASP A 820 23.03 -17.54 13.69
N MET A 821 22.44 -18.21 12.70
CA MET A 821 21.31 -19.13 12.87
C MET A 821 21.73 -20.59 12.68
N SER A 822 23.04 -20.89 12.76
CA SER A 822 23.60 -22.23 12.58
C SER A 822 23.10 -23.28 13.57
N THR A 823 22.63 -22.85 14.75
CA THR A 823 22.08 -23.71 15.81
C THR A 823 20.56 -23.82 15.78
N HIS A 824 19.89 -23.17 14.82
CA HIS A 824 18.45 -23.27 14.65
C HIS A 824 18.04 -24.75 14.42
N GLY A 825 17.03 -25.21 15.17
CA GLY A 825 16.57 -26.61 15.11
C GLY A 825 17.46 -27.64 15.82
N ALA A 826 18.57 -27.25 16.47
CA ALA A 826 19.41 -28.19 17.23
C ALA A 826 18.73 -28.66 18.53
N MET A 827 18.74 -29.97 18.80
CA MET A 827 18.32 -30.50 20.11
C MET A 827 19.32 -30.08 21.21
N PRO A 828 18.86 -29.76 22.43
CA PRO A 828 19.78 -29.45 23.53
C PRO A 828 20.66 -30.65 23.85
N ALA A 829 21.98 -30.43 23.98
CA ALA A 829 22.93 -31.47 24.34
C ALA A 829 22.59 -32.08 25.71
N ILE A 830 22.52 -33.41 25.80
CA ILE A 830 22.39 -34.14 27.06
C ILE A 830 23.69 -33.94 27.84
N ALA A 831 23.62 -33.24 28.97
CA ALA A 831 24.75 -33.09 29.87
C ALA A 831 25.14 -34.46 30.45
N THR A 832 26.30 -34.98 30.05
CA THR A 832 26.93 -36.13 30.70
C THR A 832 27.23 -35.79 32.16
N ILE A 833 26.62 -36.56 33.06
CA ILE A 833 26.86 -36.51 34.50
C ILE A 833 28.26 -37.06 34.78
N THR A 834 29.18 -36.20 35.20
CA THR A 834 30.42 -36.60 35.87
C THR A 834 30.34 -36.24 37.36
N SER A 835 30.53 -37.25 38.20
CA SER A 835 30.48 -37.23 39.67
C SER A 835 31.51 -36.28 40.33
N PRO A 836 31.33 -35.93 41.62
CA PRO A 836 31.92 -34.73 42.22
C PRO A 836 33.32 -34.97 42.79
N ALA A 837 34.20 -33.98 42.67
CA ALA A 837 35.42 -33.88 43.45
C ALA A 837 35.46 -32.53 44.19
N LEU A 838 35.82 -32.63 45.48
CA LEU A 838 35.79 -31.60 46.52
C LEU A 838 36.57 -30.32 46.20
N LYS A 839 36.06 -29.18 46.69
CA LYS A 839 36.85 -27.98 46.97
C LYS A 839 36.78 -27.63 48.47
N PRO A 840 37.89 -27.29 49.13
CA PRO A 840 37.87 -26.68 50.46
C PRO A 840 37.65 -25.15 50.41
N LEU A 841 37.12 -24.63 51.52
CA LEU A 841 36.84 -23.23 51.83
C LEU A 841 38.09 -22.34 51.98
N SER A 842 38.00 -21.06 51.60
CA SER A 842 37.92 -19.91 52.54
C SER A 842 38.16 -18.55 51.86
N GLN A 843 37.64 -17.51 52.53
CA GLN A 843 37.49 -16.08 52.26
C GLN A 843 38.81 -15.35 51.86
N ALA A 844 38.89 -14.11 51.36
CA ALA A 844 38.19 -12.90 51.78
C ALA A 844 38.52 -11.64 50.92
N LEU A 845 37.56 -10.70 50.91
CA LEU A 845 37.67 -9.22 51.07
C LEU A 845 38.17 -8.27 49.92
N SER A 846 37.19 -7.58 49.31
CA SER A 846 36.91 -6.11 49.37
C SER A 846 37.88 -5.07 48.74
N PRO A 847 37.49 -3.77 48.62
CA PRO A 847 36.27 -3.15 48.03
C PRO A 847 36.61 -1.90 47.16
N LEU A 848 35.59 -1.17 46.63
CA LEU A 848 35.49 0.30 46.33
C LEU A 848 34.73 0.57 45.00
N PRO A 849 34.15 1.77 44.77
CA PRO A 849 33.22 2.54 45.61
C PRO A 849 32.01 3.08 44.81
N ASP A 850 31.02 3.62 45.53
CA ASP A 850 29.91 4.43 45.01
C ASP A 850 30.38 5.70 44.28
N SER A 851 29.76 6.02 43.15
CA SER A 851 29.57 7.42 42.70
C SER A 851 28.16 7.62 42.16
N ARG A 852 27.38 8.41 42.89
CA ARG A 852 26.03 8.88 42.56
C ARG A 852 26.04 9.91 41.41
N LEU A 853 24.89 9.95 40.72
CA LEU A 853 24.27 11.04 39.93
C LEU A 853 24.68 11.21 38.47
N LEU A 854 23.77 10.78 37.58
CA LEU A 854 23.03 11.70 36.70
C LEU A 854 21.67 11.07 36.38
N ALA A 855 20.63 11.63 37.02
CA ALA A 855 19.24 11.34 36.71
C ALA A 855 18.91 11.91 35.34
N SER A 856 18.37 11.08 34.45
CA SER A 856 17.61 11.52 33.28
C SER A 856 16.16 11.75 33.71
N PRO A 857 15.45 12.75 33.17
CA PRO A 857 14.17 13.18 33.71
C PRO A 857 13.12 12.08 33.60
N ALA A 858 12.52 11.72 34.74
CA ALA A 858 11.29 10.95 34.77
C ALA A 858 10.18 11.73 34.04
N PRO A 859 9.30 11.06 33.27
CA PRO A 859 8.00 11.64 32.96
C PRO A 859 7.27 11.86 34.28
N GLY A 860 6.80 13.08 34.50
CA GLY A 860 5.99 13.45 35.67
C GLY A 860 4.69 12.64 35.77
N PRO A 861 3.99 12.73 36.91
CA PRO A 861 3.02 11.74 37.36
C PRO A 861 1.68 11.94 36.66
N PHE A 862 1.47 11.23 35.56
CA PHE A 862 0.17 10.60 35.37
C PHE A 862 0.32 9.20 35.93
N THR A 863 -0.35 8.92 37.04
CA THR A 863 -0.58 7.56 37.51
C THR A 863 -0.98 6.73 36.29
N ASN A 864 -0.14 5.76 35.96
CA ASN A 864 -0.30 4.95 34.78
C ASN A 864 -1.59 4.12 34.96
N LYS A 865 -2.72 4.58 34.43
CA LYS A 865 -4.07 4.01 34.65
C LYS A 865 -4.10 2.50 34.49
N LEU A 866 -3.35 1.97 33.51
CA LEU A 866 -3.17 0.53 33.32
C LEU A 866 -2.48 -0.15 34.51
N GLN A 867 -1.42 0.44 35.04
CA GLN A 867 -0.68 -0.09 36.19
C GLN A 867 -1.55 -0.06 37.46
N GLN A 868 -2.39 0.97 37.61
CA GLN A 868 -3.39 1.03 38.68
C GLN A 868 -4.41 -0.10 38.53
N LEU A 869 -5.01 -0.29 37.35
CA LEU A 869 -5.96 -1.36 37.08
C LEU A 869 -5.34 -2.75 37.31
N LEU A 870 -4.13 -3.00 36.81
CA LEU A 870 -3.43 -4.28 37.01
C LEU A 870 -3.06 -4.53 38.48
N SER A 871 -2.84 -3.47 39.28
CA SER A 871 -2.54 -3.58 40.71
C SER A 871 -3.76 -3.90 41.59
N MET A 872 -4.98 -3.72 41.06
CA MET A 872 -6.20 -4.07 41.79
C MET A 872 -6.28 -5.57 42.02
N ASP A 873 -6.89 -5.97 43.14
CA ASP A 873 -7.15 -7.38 43.41
C ASP A 873 -8.16 -7.92 42.39
N SER A 874 -7.84 -9.06 41.80
CA SER A 874 -8.55 -9.60 40.64
C SER A 874 -8.71 -11.11 40.79
N PRO A 875 -9.90 -11.68 40.49
CA PRO A 875 -10.14 -13.12 40.61
C PRO A 875 -9.31 -13.95 39.62
N PHE A 876 -8.70 -13.31 38.62
CA PHE A 876 -7.83 -13.95 37.63
C PHE A 876 -6.40 -14.13 38.13
N ARG A 877 -5.95 -13.35 39.12
CA ARG A 877 -4.54 -13.27 39.54
C ARG A 877 -4.04 -14.62 40.07
N LYS A 878 -3.11 -15.25 39.34
CA LYS A 878 -2.56 -16.59 39.65
C LYS A 878 -3.63 -17.67 39.86
N LYS A 879 -4.77 -17.57 39.19
CA LYS A 879 -5.88 -18.54 39.26
C LYS A 879 -6.13 -19.18 37.90
N HIS A 880 -6.66 -20.40 37.89
CA HIS A 880 -7.11 -21.05 36.67
C HIS A 880 -8.37 -20.37 36.10
N VAL A 881 -8.50 -20.37 34.78
CA VAL A 881 -9.68 -19.90 34.04
C VAL A 881 -10.34 -21.11 33.38
N LEU A 882 -11.20 -21.79 34.14
CA LEU A 882 -11.76 -23.09 33.75
C LEU A 882 -13.16 -22.99 33.17
N SER A 883 -14.05 -22.24 33.81
CA SER A 883 -15.46 -22.12 33.44
C SER A 883 -15.94 -20.68 33.54
N VAL A 884 -16.93 -20.31 32.73
CA VAL A 884 -17.61 -19.00 32.83
C VAL A 884 -18.40 -18.83 34.13
N THR A 885 -18.76 -19.93 34.81
CA THR A 885 -19.53 -19.88 36.06
C THR A 885 -18.77 -19.31 37.25
N SER A 886 -17.45 -19.18 37.12
CA SER A 886 -16.57 -18.68 38.18
C SER A 886 -16.48 -17.15 38.25
N TYR A 887 -17.14 -16.42 37.35
CA TYR A 887 -16.96 -14.97 37.20
C TYR A 887 -18.27 -14.21 37.32
N SER A 888 -18.25 -13.14 38.10
CA SER A 888 -19.37 -12.20 38.23
C SER A 888 -19.33 -11.12 37.15
N ARG A 889 -20.40 -10.33 37.07
CA ARG A 889 -20.44 -9.13 36.21
C ARG A 889 -19.32 -8.15 36.53
N GLN A 890 -18.98 -7.97 37.81
CA GLN A 890 -17.96 -7.00 38.23
C GLN A 890 -16.57 -7.43 37.76
N ASP A 891 -16.30 -8.73 37.78
CA ASP A 891 -15.04 -9.31 37.31
C ASP A 891 -14.86 -9.10 35.81
N LEU A 892 -15.94 -9.29 35.04
CA LEU A 892 -15.94 -9.03 33.60
C LEU A 892 -15.76 -7.55 33.27
N HIS A 893 -16.41 -6.66 34.01
CA HIS A 893 -16.21 -5.21 33.87
C HIS A 893 -14.73 -4.84 34.07
N HIS A 894 -14.10 -5.39 35.12
CA HIS A 894 -12.67 -5.15 35.37
C HIS A 894 -11.79 -5.67 34.24
N LEU A 895 -12.03 -6.90 33.75
CA LEU A 895 -11.33 -7.46 32.59
C LEU A 895 -11.47 -6.56 31.34
N PHE A 896 -12.66 -6.03 31.09
CA PHE A 896 -12.94 -5.19 29.93
C PHE A 896 -12.31 -3.81 30.03
N ASP A 897 -12.25 -3.22 31.22
CA ASP A 897 -11.57 -1.92 31.43
C ASP A 897 -10.06 -2.05 31.21
N VAL A 898 -9.47 -3.18 31.61
CA VAL A 898 -8.07 -3.50 31.28
C VAL A 898 -7.89 -3.73 29.79
N ALA A 899 -8.81 -4.44 29.12
CA ALA A 899 -8.75 -4.68 27.68
C ALA A 899 -8.86 -3.40 26.85
N GLU A 900 -9.72 -2.46 27.25
CA GLU A 900 -9.88 -1.15 26.62
C GLU A 900 -8.60 -0.31 26.74
N GLU A 901 -8.00 -0.28 27.94
CA GLU A 901 -6.74 0.45 28.18
C GLU A 901 -5.56 -0.18 27.42
N ILE A 902 -5.48 -1.52 27.36
CA ILE A 902 -4.46 -2.22 26.58
C ILE A 902 -4.64 -1.95 25.09
N ARG A 903 -5.87 -1.99 24.55
CA ARG A 903 -6.13 -1.66 23.13
C ARG A 903 -5.58 -0.29 22.78
N ASN A 904 -5.97 0.73 23.54
CA ASN A 904 -5.57 2.12 23.31
C ASN A 904 -4.04 2.33 23.32
N ARG A 905 -3.29 1.49 24.04
CA ARG A 905 -1.82 1.55 24.09
C ARG A 905 -1.15 0.73 23.02
N VAL A 906 -1.67 -0.45 22.73
CA VAL A 906 -1.19 -1.30 21.63
C VAL A 906 -1.31 -0.54 20.31
N ASP A 907 -2.40 0.20 20.08
CA ASP A 907 -2.57 1.04 18.88
C ASP A 907 -1.53 2.19 18.80
N ARG A 908 -0.93 2.60 19.92
CA ARG A 908 0.08 3.68 19.98
C ARG A 908 1.52 3.18 19.99
N GLN A 909 1.79 2.04 20.62
CA GLN A 909 3.13 1.56 20.97
C GLN A 909 3.48 0.19 20.37
N GLY A 910 2.50 -0.54 19.82
CA GLY A 910 2.67 -1.87 19.27
C GLY A 910 2.81 -2.98 20.33
N VAL A 911 3.88 -2.94 21.13
CA VAL A 911 4.23 -3.95 22.16
C VAL A 911 4.33 -3.30 23.54
N LEU A 912 3.79 -3.95 24.56
CA LEU A 912 3.80 -3.51 25.96
C LEU A 912 4.67 -4.45 26.78
N ASP A 913 5.71 -3.99 27.48
CA ASP A 913 6.62 -4.85 28.27
C ASP A 913 6.08 -5.30 29.64
N ILE A 914 4.79 -5.64 29.73
CA ILE A 914 4.11 -5.94 31.01
C ILE A 914 4.48 -7.33 31.55
N LEU A 915 4.62 -8.32 30.67
CA LEU A 915 4.90 -9.72 31.00
C LEU A 915 6.32 -10.12 30.59
N ARG A 916 7.25 -9.16 30.56
CA ARG A 916 8.65 -9.41 30.23
C ARG A 916 9.24 -10.50 31.12
N GLY A 917 9.74 -11.55 30.48
CA GLY A 917 10.33 -12.71 31.17
C GLY A 917 9.35 -13.80 31.60
N ARG A 918 8.05 -13.67 31.27
CA ARG A 918 7.05 -14.73 31.47
C ARG A 918 6.93 -15.63 30.24
N LEU A 919 6.54 -16.89 30.48
CA LEU A 919 6.41 -17.93 29.47
C LEU A 919 5.01 -18.57 29.49
N LEU A 920 4.35 -18.64 28.34
CA LEU A 920 3.03 -19.27 28.17
C LEU A 920 3.15 -20.53 27.33
N ALA A 921 2.73 -21.69 27.84
CA ALA A 921 2.60 -22.89 27.02
C ALA A 921 1.21 -22.95 26.37
N THR A 922 1.12 -23.30 25.10
CA THR A 922 -0.17 -23.53 24.42
C THR A 922 -0.28 -24.99 23.98
N LEU A 923 -1.28 -25.70 24.49
CA LEU A 923 -1.53 -27.11 24.25
C LEU A 923 -2.92 -27.31 23.61
N PHE A 924 -2.93 -27.58 22.30
CA PHE A 924 -4.15 -27.65 21.48
C PHE A 924 -4.30 -29.03 20.86
N TYR A 925 -5.19 -29.85 21.43
CA TYR A 925 -5.56 -31.16 20.88
C TYR A 925 -6.61 -31.03 19.77
N GLU A 926 -7.47 -30.02 19.84
CA GLU A 926 -8.32 -29.60 18.72
C GLU A 926 -7.68 -28.41 17.99
N PRO A 927 -7.37 -28.53 16.68
CA PRO A 927 -6.80 -27.44 15.90
C PRO A 927 -7.64 -26.16 15.94
N SER A 928 -6.98 -25.00 16.06
CA SER A 928 -7.63 -23.69 15.98
C SER A 928 -6.63 -22.58 15.69
N THR A 929 -6.60 -22.11 14.44
CA THR A 929 -5.78 -20.97 14.03
C THR A 929 -6.13 -19.72 14.83
N ARG A 930 -7.42 -19.37 14.91
CA ARG A 930 -7.89 -18.15 15.59
C ARG A 930 -7.51 -18.13 17.07
N THR A 931 -7.81 -19.21 17.80
CA THR A 931 -7.58 -19.24 19.25
C THR A 931 -6.09 -19.35 19.56
N SER A 932 -5.35 -20.25 18.90
CA SER A 932 -3.91 -20.43 19.13
C SER A 932 -3.11 -19.17 18.78
N ALA A 933 -3.26 -18.64 17.56
CA ALA A 933 -2.49 -17.47 17.12
C ALA A 933 -2.79 -16.22 17.96
N SER A 934 -4.03 -16.06 18.44
CA SER A 934 -4.38 -14.92 19.29
C SER A 934 -3.78 -14.98 20.70
N PHE A 935 -3.60 -16.17 21.29
CA PHE A 935 -2.92 -16.30 22.58
C PHE A 935 -1.41 -16.09 22.43
N ASP A 936 -0.85 -16.61 21.34
CA ASP A 936 0.54 -16.40 20.97
C ASP A 936 0.85 -14.90 20.78
N ALA A 937 0.09 -14.24 19.90
CA ALA A 937 0.22 -12.81 19.66
C ALA A 937 -0.06 -11.97 20.91
N ALA A 938 -1.03 -12.37 21.75
CA ALA A 938 -1.32 -11.66 23.01
C ALA A 938 -0.12 -11.71 23.96
N MET A 939 0.50 -12.88 24.15
CA MET A 939 1.64 -13.02 25.04
C MET A 939 2.87 -12.27 24.51
N GLN A 940 3.14 -12.36 23.20
CA GLN A 940 4.27 -11.66 22.57
C GLN A 940 4.10 -10.13 22.62
N ARG A 941 2.89 -9.62 22.36
CA ARG A 941 2.59 -8.18 22.48
C ARG A 941 2.62 -7.67 23.93
N LEU A 942 2.62 -8.56 24.92
CA LEU A 942 2.87 -8.22 26.32
C LEU A 942 4.35 -8.37 26.72
N GLY A 943 5.26 -8.57 25.77
CA GLY A 943 6.70 -8.76 26.04
C GLY A 943 7.05 -10.14 26.62
N GLY A 944 6.07 -11.03 26.72
CA GLY A 944 6.24 -12.43 27.13
C GLY A 944 6.67 -13.33 25.96
N ARG A 945 6.89 -14.61 26.26
CA ARG A 945 7.21 -15.64 25.27
C ARG A 945 6.21 -16.78 25.33
N THR A 946 6.12 -17.54 24.25
CA THR A 946 5.24 -18.71 24.17
C THR A 946 6.02 -19.98 23.81
N ILE A 947 5.44 -21.12 24.17
CA ILE A 947 5.87 -22.45 23.71
C ILE A 947 4.64 -23.17 23.17
N ALA A 948 4.62 -23.41 21.87
CA ALA A 948 3.57 -24.20 21.23
C ALA A 948 3.86 -25.70 21.37
N ILE A 949 2.93 -26.45 21.96
CA ILE A 949 3.02 -27.90 22.10
C ILE A 949 2.09 -28.55 21.09
N THR A 950 2.69 -29.03 20.00
CA THR A 950 1.97 -29.75 18.94
C THR A 950 1.75 -31.19 19.36
N THR A 951 0.51 -31.66 19.29
CA THR A 951 0.15 -33.05 19.64
C THR A 951 0.75 -34.09 18.70
N SER A 952 1.12 -33.71 17.47
CA SER A 952 1.77 -34.58 16.50
C SER A 952 3.25 -34.88 16.80
N THR A 953 3.88 -34.12 17.70
CA THR A 953 5.31 -34.26 18.03
C THR A 953 5.55 -34.44 19.54
N SER A 954 4.48 -34.47 20.35
CA SER A 954 4.57 -34.63 21.79
C SER A 954 4.45 -36.09 22.24
N SER A 955 4.83 -36.36 23.50
CA SER A 955 4.71 -37.69 24.13
C SER A 955 3.27 -38.20 24.23
N VAL A 956 2.27 -37.35 23.92
CA VAL A 956 0.87 -37.75 23.74
C VAL A 956 0.73 -38.88 22.71
N GLN A 957 1.53 -38.88 21.62
CA GLN A 957 1.52 -39.98 20.64
C GLN A 957 2.02 -41.31 21.20
N LYS A 958 2.82 -41.27 22.28
CA LYS A 958 3.33 -42.44 23.00
C LYS A 958 2.38 -42.88 24.11
N GLY A 959 1.21 -42.26 24.24
CA GLY A 959 0.20 -42.56 25.25
C GLY A 959 0.40 -41.85 26.59
N GLU A 960 1.14 -40.74 26.64
CA GLU A 960 1.29 -39.93 27.86
C GLU A 960 -0.08 -39.35 28.30
N THR A 961 -0.37 -39.42 29.60
CA THR A 961 -1.63 -38.92 30.14
C THR A 961 -1.67 -37.39 30.11
N LEU A 962 -2.86 -36.79 29.91
CA LEU A 962 -3.02 -35.33 29.93
C LEU A 962 -2.50 -34.71 31.24
N HIS A 963 -2.68 -35.41 32.35
CA HIS A 963 -2.16 -35.00 33.65
C HIS A 963 -0.62 -34.88 33.65
N ASP A 964 0.08 -35.88 33.11
CA ASP A 964 1.54 -35.90 33.10
C ASP A 964 2.11 -34.87 32.10
N THR A 965 1.45 -34.69 30.96
CA THR A 965 1.78 -33.63 30.01
C THR A 965 1.63 -32.25 30.66
N LEU A 966 0.50 -31.97 31.31
CA LEU A 966 0.26 -30.67 31.96
C LEU A 966 1.23 -30.43 33.13
N ARG A 967 1.53 -31.47 33.92
CA ARG A 967 2.52 -31.38 35.01
C ARG A 967 3.93 -31.09 34.48
N THR A 968 4.29 -31.68 33.34
CA THR A 968 5.56 -31.40 32.66
C THR A 968 5.62 -29.96 32.18
N LEU A 969 4.57 -29.46 31.52
CA LEU A 969 4.51 -28.07 31.05
C LEU A 969 4.53 -27.06 32.21
N ALA A 970 3.93 -27.41 33.34
CA ALA A 970 3.96 -26.60 34.55
C ALA A 970 5.36 -26.46 35.17
N CYS A 971 6.32 -27.31 34.81
CA CYS A 971 7.72 -27.14 35.20
C CYS A 971 8.47 -26.10 34.36
N TYR A 972 7.93 -25.72 33.19
CA TYR A 972 8.63 -24.88 32.22
C TYR A 972 7.95 -23.53 31.97
N ALA A 973 6.62 -23.47 32.05
CA ALA A 973 5.84 -22.27 31.74
C ALA A 973 5.17 -21.67 32.98
N ASP A 974 4.92 -20.36 32.96
CA ASP A 974 4.18 -19.65 34.02
C ASP A 974 2.66 -19.86 33.93
N ALA A 975 2.12 -20.25 32.77
CA ALA A 975 0.73 -20.63 32.56
C ALA A 975 0.58 -21.55 31.34
N VAL A 976 -0.54 -22.27 31.25
CA VAL A 976 -0.86 -23.16 30.12
C VAL A 976 -2.24 -22.85 29.55
N VAL A 977 -2.34 -22.62 28.23
CA VAL A 977 -3.62 -22.59 27.51
C VAL A 977 -3.92 -24.00 27.01
N LEU A 978 -5.08 -24.54 27.40
CA LEU A 978 -5.51 -25.89 27.02
C LEU A 978 -6.78 -25.83 26.18
N ARG A 979 -6.74 -26.50 25.01
CA ARG A 979 -7.93 -26.79 24.21
C ARG A 979 -7.99 -28.28 23.89
N HIS A 980 -9.10 -28.94 24.23
CA HIS A 980 -9.19 -30.39 24.21
C HIS A 980 -10.59 -30.89 23.76
N PRO A 981 -10.69 -32.02 23.03
CA PRO A 981 -11.98 -32.56 22.58
C PRO A 981 -12.82 -33.21 23.68
N ASP A 982 -12.18 -33.71 24.75
CA ASP A 982 -12.86 -34.23 25.95
C ASP A 982 -13.44 -33.08 26.80
N GLU A 983 -14.72 -33.22 27.20
CA GLU A 983 -15.42 -32.26 28.05
C GLU A 983 -14.88 -32.23 29.50
N ASN A 984 -14.29 -33.33 29.96
CA ASN A 984 -13.79 -33.50 31.34
C ASN A 984 -12.30 -33.20 31.47
N CYS A 985 -11.65 -32.69 30.41
CA CYS A 985 -10.21 -32.44 30.38
C CYS A 985 -9.70 -31.44 31.43
N LEU A 986 -10.60 -30.68 32.07
CA LEU A 986 -10.27 -29.64 33.06
C LEU A 986 -10.36 -30.12 34.51
N GLU A 987 -10.84 -31.34 34.76
CA GLU A 987 -10.87 -31.93 36.12
C GLU A 987 -9.47 -32.10 36.72
N VAL A 988 -8.44 -32.18 35.86
CA VAL A 988 -7.03 -32.25 36.27
C VAL A 988 -6.44 -30.89 36.62
N ALA A 989 -7.11 -29.76 36.35
CA ALA A 989 -6.54 -28.44 36.58
C ALA A 989 -6.21 -28.13 38.07
N PRO A 990 -7.03 -28.50 39.08
CA PRO A 990 -6.75 -28.20 40.49
C PRO A 990 -5.44 -28.78 41.05
N ILE A 991 -4.87 -29.80 40.38
CA ILE A 991 -3.63 -30.46 40.78
C ILE A 991 -2.40 -29.96 40.01
N ILE A 992 -2.56 -28.94 39.15
CA ILE A 992 -1.48 -28.29 38.40
C ILE A 992 -1.07 -26.98 39.09
N PRO A 993 0.24 -26.74 39.34
CA PRO A 993 0.70 -25.59 40.14
C PRO A 993 0.69 -24.25 39.39
N VAL A 994 0.45 -24.24 38.08
CA VAL A 994 0.40 -23.02 37.25
C VAL A 994 -1.01 -22.81 36.69
N PRO A 995 -1.43 -21.55 36.44
CA PRO A 995 -2.73 -21.27 35.84
C PRO A 995 -2.99 -22.04 34.54
N ILE A 996 -4.17 -22.65 34.46
CA ILE A 996 -4.70 -23.32 33.26
C ILE A 996 -5.79 -22.42 32.68
N ILE A 997 -5.69 -22.09 31.40
CA ILE A 997 -6.62 -21.23 30.69
C ILE A 997 -7.39 -22.07 29.67
N ASN A 998 -8.72 -22.14 29.83
CA ASN A 998 -9.60 -22.90 28.95
C ASN A 998 -9.77 -22.22 27.58
N GLY A 999 -9.16 -22.81 26.56
CA GLY A 999 -9.27 -22.48 25.14
C GLY A 999 -10.37 -23.27 24.40
N GLY A 1000 -11.16 -24.06 25.12
CA GLY A 1000 -12.29 -24.87 24.66
C GLY A 1000 -12.20 -26.33 25.15
N ASN A 1001 -13.24 -26.85 25.79
CA ASN A 1001 -13.34 -28.26 26.23
C ASN A 1001 -14.58 -28.95 25.64
N GLY A 1002 -14.36 -29.85 24.67
CA GLY A 1002 -15.40 -30.57 23.95
C GLY A 1002 -16.49 -29.66 23.39
N SER A 1003 -17.76 -30.03 23.59
CA SER A 1003 -18.94 -29.21 23.27
C SER A 1003 -19.41 -28.33 24.42
N LYS A 1004 -18.76 -28.38 25.59
CA LYS A 1004 -19.28 -27.83 26.84
C LYS A 1004 -19.08 -26.32 27.00
N GLU A 1005 -17.82 -25.85 27.00
CA GLU A 1005 -17.52 -24.43 27.24
C GLU A 1005 -16.33 -23.89 26.44
N HIS A 1006 -16.34 -22.59 26.19
CA HIS A 1006 -15.19 -21.80 25.73
C HIS A 1006 -15.16 -20.41 26.40
N PRO A 1007 -14.71 -20.32 27.67
CA PRO A 1007 -14.82 -19.09 28.46
C PRO A 1007 -14.15 -17.87 27.83
N THR A 1008 -12.96 -18.09 27.29
CA THR A 1008 -12.14 -17.03 26.67
C THR A 1008 -12.75 -16.49 25.37
N GLN A 1009 -13.56 -17.28 24.66
CA GLN A 1009 -14.36 -16.80 23.52
C GLN A 1009 -15.60 -16.04 24.01
N ALA A 1010 -16.26 -16.49 25.07
CA ALA A 1010 -17.40 -15.75 25.61
C ALA A 1010 -17.01 -14.36 26.17
N PHE A 1011 -15.85 -14.24 26.83
CA PHE A 1011 -15.35 -12.95 27.32
C PHE A 1011 -15.15 -11.94 26.18
N LEU A 1012 -14.49 -12.36 25.10
CA LEU A 1012 -14.25 -11.47 23.97
C LEU A 1012 -15.53 -11.17 23.17
N ASP A 1013 -16.50 -12.08 23.16
CA ASP A 1013 -17.79 -11.85 22.52
C ASP A 1013 -18.58 -10.77 23.28
N LEU A 1014 -18.64 -10.86 24.61
CA LEU A 1014 -19.24 -9.82 25.45
C LEU A 1014 -18.50 -8.49 25.33
N PHE A 1015 -17.16 -8.50 25.31
CA PHE A 1015 -16.37 -7.30 25.10
C PHE A 1015 -16.69 -6.66 23.75
N THR A 1016 -16.82 -7.47 22.69
CA THR A 1016 -17.21 -6.99 21.36
C THR A 1016 -18.59 -6.36 21.37
N ILE A 1017 -19.58 -6.99 22.00
CA ILE A 1017 -20.93 -6.41 22.09
C ILE A 1017 -20.90 -5.09 22.86
N ARG A 1018 -20.15 -5.00 23.97
CA ARG A 1018 -19.96 -3.73 24.69
C ARG A 1018 -19.33 -2.65 23.81
N GLU A 1019 -18.32 -2.98 23.01
CA GLU A 1019 -17.64 -2.01 22.15
C GLU A 1019 -18.52 -1.54 20.98
N GLU A 1020 -19.27 -2.45 20.35
CA GLU A 1020 -20.12 -2.09 19.20
C GLU A 1020 -21.34 -1.25 19.61
N PHE A 1021 -21.87 -1.44 20.82
CA PHE A 1021 -23.10 -0.77 21.31
C PHE A 1021 -22.86 0.24 22.44
N GLY A 1022 -21.63 0.36 22.94
CA GLY A 1022 -21.24 1.19 24.09
C GLY A 1022 -21.74 0.68 25.46
N SER A 1023 -22.82 -0.10 25.51
CA SER A 1023 -23.33 -0.69 26.76
C SER A 1023 -24.12 -1.98 26.51
N MET A 1024 -24.24 -2.81 27.55
CA MET A 1024 -25.06 -4.04 27.54
C MET A 1024 -26.48 -3.76 28.03
N LYS A 1025 -27.19 -2.75 27.47
CA LYS A 1025 -28.54 -2.35 27.91
C LYS A 1025 -29.53 -2.36 26.75
N ASP A 1026 -30.71 -2.93 26.99
CA ASP A 1026 -31.84 -2.98 26.05
C ASP A 1026 -31.49 -3.65 24.71
N LEU A 1027 -30.63 -4.68 24.75
CA LEU A 1027 -30.17 -5.42 23.56
C LEU A 1027 -30.89 -6.74 23.39
N THR A 1028 -31.22 -7.07 22.14
CA THR A 1028 -31.73 -8.39 21.73
C THR A 1028 -30.67 -9.15 20.94
N ILE A 1029 -30.25 -10.30 21.46
CA ILE A 1029 -29.20 -11.15 20.86
C ILE A 1029 -29.85 -12.39 20.27
N THR A 1030 -29.70 -12.61 18.97
CA THR A 1030 -30.24 -13.77 18.26
C THR A 1030 -29.14 -14.76 17.96
N PHE A 1031 -29.23 -15.97 18.49
CA PHE A 1031 -28.34 -17.07 18.15
C PHE A 1031 -28.96 -17.90 17.03
N VAL A 1032 -28.19 -18.15 15.96
CA VAL A 1032 -28.65 -18.91 14.79
C VAL A 1032 -27.64 -19.96 14.35
N GLY A 1033 -28.11 -21.18 14.06
CA GLY A 1033 -27.29 -22.29 13.55
C GLY A 1033 -27.27 -23.52 14.47
N ASP A 1034 -26.08 -24.09 14.67
CA ASP A 1034 -25.87 -25.18 15.64
C ASP A 1034 -25.76 -24.61 17.07
N LEU A 1035 -26.82 -24.79 17.86
CA LEU A 1035 -26.88 -24.38 19.27
C LEU A 1035 -26.64 -25.56 20.22
N LEU A 1036 -26.73 -26.80 19.73
CA LEU A 1036 -26.52 -28.00 20.52
C LEU A 1036 -25.04 -28.21 20.83
N HIS A 1037 -24.17 -28.09 19.82
CA HIS A 1037 -22.72 -28.31 19.97
C HIS A 1037 -21.91 -27.01 20.02
N GLY A 1038 -22.58 -25.85 19.91
CA GLY A 1038 -21.96 -24.53 19.91
C GLY A 1038 -21.43 -24.10 21.28
N ARG A 1039 -20.29 -24.63 21.73
CA ARG A 1039 -19.64 -24.24 23.00
C ARG A 1039 -19.47 -22.72 23.23
N PRO A 1040 -19.22 -21.86 22.20
CA PRO A 1040 -19.18 -20.42 22.42
C PRO A 1040 -20.55 -19.85 22.81
N VAL A 1041 -21.63 -20.38 22.24
CA VAL A 1041 -23.02 -20.01 22.57
C VAL A 1041 -23.33 -20.39 24.00
N HIS A 1042 -22.99 -21.61 24.41
CA HIS A 1042 -23.24 -22.08 25.78
C HIS A 1042 -22.60 -21.16 26.82
N SER A 1043 -21.32 -20.84 26.62
CA SER A 1043 -20.59 -19.92 27.50
C SER A 1043 -21.14 -18.49 27.46
N LEU A 1044 -21.47 -17.95 26.28
CA LEU A 1044 -22.00 -16.59 26.13
C LEU A 1044 -23.38 -16.46 26.76
N VAL A 1045 -24.29 -17.41 26.50
CA VAL A 1045 -25.63 -17.48 27.09
C VAL A 1045 -25.56 -17.47 28.62
N TYR A 1046 -24.62 -18.22 29.20
CA TYR A 1046 -24.43 -18.21 30.65
C TYR A 1046 -24.08 -16.81 31.15
N LEU A 1047 -23.12 -16.14 30.53
CA LEU A 1047 -22.67 -14.81 30.95
C LEU A 1047 -23.75 -13.73 30.73
N LEU A 1048 -24.62 -13.86 29.72
CA LEU A 1048 -25.74 -12.96 29.47
C LEU A 1048 -26.78 -12.94 30.60
N LYS A 1049 -26.83 -13.98 31.45
CA LYS A 1049 -27.68 -14.01 32.66
C LYS A 1049 -27.36 -12.88 33.63
N HIS A 1050 -26.10 -12.47 33.70
CA HIS A 1050 -25.66 -11.36 34.55
C HIS A 1050 -26.21 -9.99 34.09
N TYR A 1051 -26.76 -9.90 32.88
CA TYR A 1051 -27.28 -8.67 32.28
C TYR A 1051 -28.81 -8.62 32.23
N ARG A 1052 -29.52 -9.50 32.96
CA ARG A 1052 -30.99 -9.48 33.03
C ARG A 1052 -31.55 -8.13 33.50
N ALA A 1053 -30.87 -7.50 34.47
CA ALA A 1053 -31.27 -6.21 35.04
C ALA A 1053 -31.10 -5.06 34.04
N ASN A 1054 -30.34 -5.29 32.97
CA ASN A 1054 -30.15 -4.37 31.86
C ASN A 1054 -31.10 -4.66 30.69
N ASN A 1055 -32.11 -5.53 30.87
CA ASN A 1055 -33.11 -5.88 29.87
C ASN A 1055 -32.52 -6.52 28.59
N VAL A 1056 -31.46 -7.31 28.72
CA VAL A 1056 -30.91 -8.09 27.60
C VAL A 1056 -31.79 -9.32 27.34
N LYS A 1057 -32.26 -9.47 26.11
CA LYS A 1057 -33.12 -10.57 25.63
C LYS A 1057 -32.40 -11.45 24.61
N VAL A 1058 -32.83 -12.70 24.50
CA VAL A 1058 -32.24 -13.69 23.61
C VAL A 1058 -33.31 -14.34 22.72
N ASN A 1059 -33.02 -14.44 21.42
CA ASN A 1059 -33.76 -15.29 20.48
C ASN A 1059 -32.94 -16.54 20.14
N LEU A 1060 -33.59 -17.69 20.03
CA LEU A 1060 -32.96 -18.96 19.66
C LEU A 1060 -33.54 -19.44 18.33
N VAL A 1061 -32.68 -19.56 17.31
CA VAL A 1061 -33.06 -19.99 15.97
C VAL A 1061 -32.23 -21.20 15.53
N SER A 1062 -32.82 -22.38 15.51
CA SER A 1062 -32.11 -23.61 15.15
C SER A 1062 -33.07 -24.71 14.70
N PRO A 1063 -32.62 -25.70 13.91
CA PRO A 1063 -33.42 -26.88 13.62
C PRO A 1063 -33.62 -27.66 14.92
N LYS A 1064 -34.73 -28.41 15.03
CA LYS A 1064 -35.03 -29.21 16.24
C LYS A 1064 -33.89 -30.13 16.67
N SER A 1065 -33.13 -30.69 15.73
CA SER A 1065 -31.99 -31.56 16.01
C SER A 1065 -30.77 -30.84 16.59
N LEU A 1066 -30.66 -29.51 16.42
CA LEU A 1066 -29.54 -28.70 16.93
C LEU A 1066 -29.98 -27.65 17.96
N ALA A 1067 -31.10 -27.92 18.63
CA ALA A 1067 -31.63 -27.04 19.68
C ALA A 1067 -30.68 -26.97 20.89
N LEU A 1068 -30.69 -25.83 21.58
CA LEU A 1068 -29.88 -25.57 22.75
C LEU A 1068 -30.08 -26.67 23.83
N PRO A 1069 -29.03 -27.13 24.53
CA PRO A 1069 -29.16 -28.15 25.57
C PRO A 1069 -30.21 -27.79 26.63
N LYS A 1070 -30.99 -28.80 27.07
CA LYS A 1070 -32.16 -28.61 27.96
C LYS A 1070 -31.84 -27.86 29.25
N ASP A 1071 -30.67 -28.10 29.85
CA ASP A 1071 -30.27 -27.43 31.09
C ASP A 1071 -29.99 -25.94 30.87
N ILE A 1072 -29.29 -25.58 29.79
CA ILE A 1072 -29.00 -24.17 29.45
C ILE A 1072 -30.28 -23.44 29.05
N TYR A 1073 -31.16 -24.11 28.30
CA TYR A 1073 -32.47 -23.59 27.94
C TYR A 1073 -33.34 -23.32 29.17
N ARG A 1074 -33.40 -24.27 30.12
CA ARG A 1074 -34.13 -24.10 31.38
C ARG A 1074 -33.63 -22.86 32.12
N ASP A 1075 -32.32 -22.68 32.22
CA ASP A 1075 -31.77 -21.52 32.93
C ASP A 1075 -32.11 -20.18 32.26
N LEU A 1076 -32.11 -20.11 30.93
CA LEU A 1076 -32.51 -18.90 30.19
C LEU A 1076 -34.01 -18.59 30.38
N LYS A 1077 -34.83 -19.65 30.42
CA LYS A 1077 -36.26 -19.55 30.65
C LYS A 1077 -36.57 -19.08 32.06
N GLU A 1078 -35.89 -19.63 33.06
CA GLU A 1078 -35.99 -19.20 34.46
C GLU A 1078 -35.51 -17.75 34.66
N ALA A 1079 -34.51 -17.32 33.89
CA ALA A 1079 -34.04 -15.93 33.88
C ALA A 1079 -35.01 -14.96 33.16
N GLY A 1080 -36.04 -15.46 32.46
CA GLY A 1080 -37.00 -14.64 31.72
C GLY A 1080 -36.41 -13.87 30.54
N GLN A 1081 -35.31 -14.36 29.95
CA GLN A 1081 -34.56 -13.68 28.89
C GLN A 1081 -34.92 -14.17 27.48
N ILE A 1082 -35.56 -15.34 27.33
CA ILE A 1082 -35.99 -15.85 26.03
C ILE A 1082 -37.15 -14.99 25.51
N LEU A 1083 -37.00 -14.43 24.31
CA LEU A 1083 -38.03 -13.66 23.63
C LEU A 1083 -38.72 -14.52 22.55
N PHE A 1084 -37.94 -15.12 21.64
CA PHE A 1084 -38.46 -16.04 20.62
C PHE A 1084 -37.64 -17.33 20.52
N GLU A 1085 -38.32 -18.43 20.18
CA GLU A 1085 -37.74 -19.70 19.78
C GLU A 1085 -38.36 -20.10 18.42
N SER A 1086 -37.54 -20.37 17.42
CA SER A 1086 -38.01 -20.66 16.06
C SER A 1086 -37.08 -21.62 15.31
N GLU A 1087 -37.66 -22.43 14.41
CA GLU A 1087 -36.87 -23.24 13.45
C GLU A 1087 -36.50 -22.45 12.19
N SER A 1088 -37.00 -21.23 12.02
CA SER A 1088 -36.70 -20.38 10.85
C SER A 1088 -36.36 -18.95 11.26
N LEU A 1089 -35.42 -18.34 10.54
CA LEU A 1089 -35.04 -16.95 10.75
C LEU A 1089 -36.06 -16.04 10.05
N THR A 1090 -37.08 -15.61 10.80
CA THR A 1090 -38.18 -14.81 10.24
C THR A 1090 -37.85 -13.31 10.23
N PRO A 1091 -38.48 -12.51 9.35
CA PRO A 1091 -38.32 -11.06 9.34
C PRO A 1091 -38.63 -10.40 10.70
N GLN A 1092 -39.63 -10.89 11.43
CA GLN A 1092 -40.00 -10.38 12.77
C GLN A 1092 -38.86 -10.57 13.81
N ILE A 1093 -38.14 -11.69 13.74
CA ILE A 1093 -36.98 -11.93 14.60
C ILE A 1093 -35.85 -10.97 14.20
N LEU A 1094 -35.59 -10.82 12.90
CA LEU A 1094 -34.55 -9.93 12.39
C LEU A 1094 -34.80 -8.45 12.69
N GLU A 1095 -36.06 -8.00 12.64
CA GLU A 1095 -36.47 -6.63 12.97
C GLU A 1095 -36.22 -6.28 14.44
N SER A 1096 -36.30 -7.25 15.34
CA SER A 1096 -36.03 -7.05 16.78
C SER A 1096 -34.57 -7.27 17.17
N THR A 1097 -33.77 -7.92 16.32
CA THR A 1097 -32.38 -8.31 16.60
C THR A 1097 -31.42 -7.11 16.57
N ASP A 1098 -30.59 -6.99 17.62
CA ASP A 1098 -29.45 -6.07 17.66
C ASP A 1098 -28.14 -6.80 17.38
N VAL A 1099 -27.96 -8.02 17.89
CA VAL A 1099 -26.79 -8.87 17.61
C VAL A 1099 -27.25 -10.18 16.99
N LEU A 1100 -26.83 -10.46 15.76
CA LEU A 1100 -27.05 -11.75 15.08
C LEU A 1100 -25.78 -12.59 15.21
N TYR A 1101 -25.78 -13.54 16.15
CA TYR A 1101 -24.65 -14.44 16.40
C TYR A 1101 -24.85 -15.76 15.66
N VAL A 1102 -24.10 -15.95 14.59
CA VAL A 1102 -24.21 -17.08 13.67
C VAL A 1102 -23.18 -18.15 14.06
N THR A 1103 -23.61 -19.41 14.16
CA THR A 1103 -22.72 -20.55 14.42
C THR A 1103 -22.61 -21.47 13.20
N ARG A 1104 -21.42 -22.04 13.04
CA ARG A 1104 -21.12 -23.04 12.03
C ARG A 1104 -21.65 -24.41 12.44
N VAL A 1105 -22.16 -25.17 11.47
CA VAL A 1105 -22.47 -26.60 11.63
C VAL A 1105 -21.19 -27.42 11.41
N GLN A 1106 -20.72 -28.09 12.46
CA GLN A 1106 -19.47 -28.85 12.42
C GLN A 1106 -19.72 -30.30 12.00
N LYS A 1107 -19.23 -30.68 10.81
CA LYS A 1107 -19.41 -32.03 10.25
C LYS A 1107 -18.91 -33.12 11.20
N GLU A 1108 -17.82 -32.86 11.90
CA GLU A 1108 -17.17 -33.77 12.85
C GLU A 1108 -17.98 -34.04 14.13
N ARG A 1109 -19.11 -33.34 14.35
CA ARG A 1109 -19.99 -33.55 15.51
C ARG A 1109 -21.17 -34.48 15.22
N PHE A 1110 -21.32 -34.95 13.98
CA PHE A 1110 -22.40 -35.85 13.58
C PHE A 1110 -21.87 -37.28 13.43
N GLU A 1111 -22.53 -38.23 14.08
CA GLU A 1111 -22.26 -39.66 13.88
C GLU A 1111 -22.79 -40.15 12.53
N ASP A 1112 -23.96 -39.64 12.10
CA ASP A 1112 -24.57 -39.93 10.80
C ASP A 1112 -24.38 -38.75 9.83
N LEU A 1113 -23.67 -39.01 8.74
CA LEU A 1113 -23.45 -38.05 7.66
C LEU A 1113 -24.75 -37.59 6.99
N ALA A 1114 -25.78 -38.44 6.96
CA ALA A 1114 -27.08 -38.06 6.39
C ALA A 1114 -27.81 -37.03 7.25
N GLU A 1115 -27.57 -37.02 8.56
CA GLU A 1115 -28.10 -35.99 9.46
C GLU A 1115 -27.41 -34.65 9.24
N TYR A 1116 -26.08 -34.65 9.12
CA TYR A 1116 -25.32 -33.46 8.75
C TYR A 1116 -25.79 -32.87 7.41
N ASP A 1117 -25.97 -33.71 6.39
CA ASP A 1117 -26.38 -33.25 5.05
C ASP A 1117 -27.79 -32.63 5.02
N ARG A 1118 -28.68 -33.00 5.97
CA ARG A 1118 -30.01 -32.38 6.10
C ARG A 1118 -29.97 -30.98 6.70
N VAL A 1119 -28.98 -30.68 7.55
CA VAL A 1119 -28.93 -29.42 8.32
C VAL A 1119 -27.79 -28.48 7.91
N LYS A 1120 -26.82 -28.95 7.11
CA LYS A 1120 -25.79 -28.09 6.54
C LYS A 1120 -26.45 -27.01 5.68
N ASN A 1121 -26.02 -25.77 5.84
CA ASN A 1121 -26.56 -24.61 5.13
C ASN A 1121 -28.05 -24.31 5.40
N SER A 1122 -28.65 -24.85 6.47
CA SER A 1122 -30.04 -24.50 6.85
C SER A 1122 -30.23 -23.01 7.14
N TYR A 1123 -29.16 -22.32 7.54
CA TYR A 1123 -29.12 -20.87 7.67
C TYR A 1123 -27.87 -20.35 6.99
N ARG A 1124 -28.07 -19.49 6.00
CA ARG A 1124 -27.01 -18.75 5.32
C ARG A 1124 -27.38 -17.28 5.37
N ILE A 1125 -26.51 -16.48 5.97
CA ILE A 1125 -26.69 -15.03 6.04
C ILE A 1125 -26.03 -14.40 4.82
N ASP A 1126 -26.82 -13.68 4.04
CA ASP A 1126 -26.43 -12.99 2.81
C ASP A 1126 -27.02 -11.57 2.78
N GLN A 1127 -26.72 -10.79 1.74
CA GLN A 1127 -27.19 -9.41 1.62
C GLN A 1127 -28.73 -9.33 1.61
N SER A 1128 -29.39 -10.37 1.09
CA SER A 1128 -30.85 -10.46 1.01
C SER A 1128 -31.48 -10.59 2.41
N THR A 1129 -30.86 -11.40 3.27
CA THR A 1129 -31.24 -11.59 4.68
C THR A 1129 -31.08 -10.29 5.46
N LEU A 1130 -30.03 -9.53 5.15
CA LEU A 1130 -29.73 -8.29 5.83
C LEU A 1130 -30.52 -7.07 5.33
N ARG A 1131 -31.19 -7.14 4.18
CA ARG A 1131 -31.81 -5.97 3.52
C ARG A 1131 -32.80 -5.19 4.40
N ASN A 1132 -33.57 -5.88 5.24
CA ASN A 1132 -34.65 -5.29 6.05
C ASN A 1132 -34.37 -5.34 7.56
N THR A 1133 -33.10 -5.47 7.96
CA THR A 1133 -32.72 -5.51 9.38
C THR A 1133 -32.37 -4.11 9.89
N LYS A 1134 -32.25 -3.94 11.21
CA LYS A 1134 -31.79 -2.68 11.79
C LYS A 1134 -30.41 -2.30 11.23
N PRO A 1135 -30.17 -1.03 10.84
CA PRO A 1135 -28.83 -0.58 10.44
C PRO A 1135 -27.80 -0.68 11.58
N SER A 1136 -28.25 -0.57 12.83
CA SER A 1136 -27.43 -0.75 14.03
C SER A 1136 -27.16 -2.22 14.38
N MET A 1137 -27.76 -3.19 13.68
CA MET A 1137 -27.53 -4.60 13.96
C MET A 1137 -26.06 -4.97 13.74
N ARG A 1138 -25.54 -5.96 14.48
CA ARG A 1138 -24.19 -6.50 14.28
C ARG A 1138 -24.23 -8.01 14.09
N VAL A 1139 -23.59 -8.47 13.02
CA VAL A 1139 -23.44 -9.89 12.68
C VAL A 1139 -22.11 -10.38 13.25
N MET A 1140 -22.17 -11.38 14.14
CA MET A 1140 -21.03 -11.97 14.83
C MET A 1140 -20.92 -13.47 14.50
N HIS A 1141 -19.70 -14.01 14.51
CA HIS A 1141 -19.43 -15.41 14.19
C HIS A 1141 -18.12 -15.86 14.89
N PRO A 1142 -18.09 -17.04 15.52
CA PRO A 1142 -16.88 -17.54 16.20
C PRO A 1142 -15.75 -17.97 15.25
N LEU A 1143 -15.95 -17.86 13.94
CA LEU A 1143 -15.13 -18.37 12.81
C LEU A 1143 -14.63 -19.84 12.97
N PRO A 1144 -14.31 -20.54 11.87
CA PRO A 1144 -14.53 -20.16 10.47
C PRO A 1144 -16.03 -20.21 10.11
N ARG A 1145 -16.45 -19.31 9.22
CA ARG A 1145 -17.87 -19.10 8.82
C ARG A 1145 -18.39 -19.99 7.70
N ASN A 1146 -17.51 -20.81 7.10
CA ASN A 1146 -17.76 -21.63 5.90
C ASN A 1146 -18.83 -21.03 4.97
N GLU A 1147 -20.03 -21.63 4.92
CA GLU A 1147 -21.15 -21.20 4.06
C GLU A 1147 -22.29 -20.54 4.86
N GLU A 1148 -22.19 -20.48 6.20
CA GLU A 1148 -23.22 -19.92 7.08
C GLU A 1148 -23.29 -18.38 7.01
N VAL A 1149 -22.20 -17.72 6.61
CA VAL A 1149 -22.17 -16.29 6.28
C VAL A 1149 -21.47 -16.12 4.94
N ALA A 1150 -22.18 -15.56 3.96
CA ALA A 1150 -21.66 -15.34 2.62
C ALA A 1150 -20.55 -14.27 2.61
N GLU A 1151 -19.54 -14.41 1.74
CA GLU A 1151 -18.40 -13.49 1.64
C GLU A 1151 -18.80 -12.05 1.28
N GLU A 1152 -19.93 -11.85 0.59
CA GLU A 1152 -20.45 -10.52 0.28
C GLU A 1152 -20.82 -9.71 1.54
N VAL A 1153 -21.11 -10.40 2.66
CA VAL A 1153 -21.44 -9.75 3.93
C VAL A 1153 -20.21 -9.04 4.53
N ASP A 1154 -18.99 -9.36 4.09
CA ASP A 1154 -17.74 -8.75 4.58
C ASP A 1154 -17.71 -7.25 4.34
N PHE A 1155 -18.36 -6.80 3.27
CA PHE A 1155 -18.44 -5.41 2.86
C PHE A 1155 -19.61 -4.66 3.54
N ASP A 1156 -20.44 -5.36 4.32
CA ASP A 1156 -21.53 -4.75 5.07
C ASP A 1156 -21.04 -4.21 6.43
N GLN A 1157 -21.36 -2.96 6.76
CA GLN A 1157 -20.93 -2.33 8.03
C GLN A 1157 -21.38 -3.10 9.29
N ARG A 1158 -22.46 -3.88 9.16
CA ARG A 1158 -23.00 -4.71 10.25
C ARG A 1158 -22.12 -5.93 10.51
N ALA A 1159 -21.23 -6.33 9.61
CA ALA A 1159 -20.30 -7.44 9.82
C ALA A 1159 -19.28 -7.10 10.89
N ALA A 1160 -19.41 -7.73 12.06
CA ALA A 1160 -18.56 -7.50 13.22
C ALA A 1160 -17.63 -8.68 13.53
N TYR A 1161 -17.71 -9.82 12.83
CA TYR A 1161 -16.96 -11.04 13.18
C TYR A 1161 -15.43 -10.93 13.00
N PHE A 1162 -14.92 -10.08 12.10
CA PHE A 1162 -13.48 -9.76 12.04
C PHE A 1162 -13.06 -8.74 13.11
N ARG A 1163 -13.92 -7.77 13.44
CA ARG A 1163 -13.71 -6.87 14.59
C ARG A 1163 -13.71 -7.65 15.91
N GLN A 1164 -14.63 -8.60 16.06
CA GLN A 1164 -14.69 -9.60 17.14
C GLN A 1164 -13.38 -10.40 17.23
N MET A 1165 -12.77 -10.77 16.11
CA MET A 1165 -11.45 -11.41 16.11
C MET A 1165 -10.37 -10.48 16.67
N LYS A 1166 -10.32 -9.22 16.23
CA LYS A 1166 -9.37 -8.20 16.72
C LYS A 1166 -9.57 -7.92 18.22
N HIS A 1167 -10.80 -7.73 18.67
CA HIS A 1167 -11.16 -7.58 20.08
C HIS A 1167 -10.72 -8.78 20.93
N GLY A 1168 -10.74 -9.98 20.35
CA GLY A 1168 -10.21 -11.20 20.95
C GLY A 1168 -8.74 -11.12 21.35
N LEU A 1169 -7.90 -10.42 20.58
CA LEU A 1169 -6.51 -10.20 20.94
C LEU A 1169 -6.39 -9.37 22.23
N HIS A 1170 -7.07 -8.22 22.28
CA HIS A 1170 -6.98 -7.30 23.42
C HIS A 1170 -7.58 -7.90 24.70
N CYS A 1171 -8.69 -8.63 24.59
CA CYS A 1171 -9.29 -9.34 25.72
C CYS A 1171 -8.37 -10.45 26.25
N ARG A 1172 -7.70 -11.20 25.38
CA ARG A 1172 -6.70 -12.21 25.79
C ARG A 1172 -5.45 -11.58 26.38
N MET A 1173 -4.99 -10.44 25.87
CA MET A 1173 -3.90 -9.68 26.49
C MET A 1173 -4.29 -9.23 27.91
N ALA A 1174 -5.47 -8.65 28.11
CA ALA A 1174 -5.94 -8.27 29.43
C ALA A 1174 -6.03 -9.46 30.38
N LEU A 1175 -6.54 -10.59 29.90
CA LEU A 1175 -6.62 -11.81 30.69
C LEU A 1175 -5.24 -12.31 31.11
N LEU A 1176 -4.30 -12.42 30.17
CA LEU A 1176 -2.92 -12.85 30.46
C LEU A 1176 -2.21 -11.88 31.41
N ALA A 1177 -2.37 -10.57 31.20
CA ALA A 1177 -1.83 -9.56 32.10
C ALA A 1177 -2.38 -9.75 33.51
N LEU A 1178 -3.70 -9.85 33.69
CA LEU A 1178 -4.31 -10.05 35.02
C LEU A 1178 -3.91 -11.35 35.71
N ILE A 1179 -3.62 -12.42 34.95
CA ILE A 1179 -3.18 -13.71 35.50
C ILE A 1179 -1.71 -13.66 35.97
N LEU A 1180 -0.83 -13.02 35.18
CA LEU A 1180 0.63 -13.16 35.26
C LEU A 1180 1.38 -11.91 35.77
N SER A 1181 0.72 -10.75 35.88
CA SER A 1181 1.29 -9.49 36.37
C SER A 1181 1.49 -9.47 37.88
#